data_AF-A0A3B0YI42-F1
#
_entry.id   AF-A0A3B0YI42-F1
#
_cell.length_a   1.000
_cell.length_b   1.000
_cell.length_c   1.000
_cell.angle_alpha   90.00
_cell.angle_beta   90.00
_cell.angle_gamma   90.00
#
_symmetry.space_group_name_H-M   'P 1'
#
loop_
_entity.id
_entity.type
_entity.pdbx_description
1 polymer ?
#
loop_
_entity_poly.entity_id
_entity_poly.type
_entity_poly.pdbx_seq_one_letter_code
_entity_poly.pdbx_strand_id
1 'polypeptide(L)'
;MSEELIQKDLINNPEKVGKWDFYNIGATTVKQLKESGIIRNVDYGKEEKKKVDGLIVLKKNVIAVIEYKKPSEFNTKTKKQKAIKQEIEVAKKLKTKLLIATDTKESIWVNVLTGNIIKDENGIEIKSNFNPKEESTPLLIQSILDSINEKNNQIKPKSLVNPTGLAKQIWQDIWSVSGATPENCLYTFVELFIFKYLSDLDVLKGIYNFHSLLKMYEDNTEGEVLETYAGTIRPKIKALFPENVIDKTTIINGTIFVSKDQKAVKGYSTVFRKVLLKFKNYGKLENIDYDFKSQLFESFLKESISKKNWGQFFTPLKVVRSIVEMAKDDIKDGVTICDPACGVGKFLLEPIKTRLDHFYKINKSGITSKITIHGYDKGFDKDEQKTIIMAKANMLIYFSDLIRDNAGATKDFAKLFNESFILKTNSILGTLSEPVENKYDLIFTNPPYVTSGSSNLKEEIKKDGDLVNYYKINAMGVEGLFMEWIIKALKPGGKAFIVVPDGIFNRQNDKTLRKFLIDECFIDGIISLPEKTFFTTPKKTYILAIQKKNKISDMQTDPVFTYLVSEIGESRDVYRFDIEQNDLQEAVTLFTFFKGNKKQFKKINNDKRCKIQNIKSFVPDEHWSIDRWWSKEEKIELGIIEHVKSISTDEFGDLINDISSTLGESSVIVKEVSLQNKTVTKLKEISLNDSNYFQLSIGKRIVKKEMVNFTGKIPIYSANVYKPVGYSDKSNIKNFKNNFVLWGIDGDFEFNAISKNTRFITTDHCGAIRILTDNILPEYLMIQLDRVKHEYGFDRELRASLKNMSKVNIKIPFNASSEIDIEKQKEIIKKYNVIQEVKKQINDYKIKIDELSIDLE
;
A
#
# COMPACT_ATOMS: atom_id res chain seq x y z
N MET A 1 14.71 40.79 49.32
CA MET A 1 14.66 40.51 47.86
C MET A 1 16.07 40.43 47.30
N SER A 2 16.31 39.59 46.29
CA SER A 2 17.62 39.45 45.63
C SER A 2 17.84 40.57 44.61
N GLU A 3 18.97 41.28 44.70
CA GLU A 3 19.37 42.28 43.70
C GLU A 3 19.57 41.66 42.31
N GLU A 4 20.08 40.43 42.25
CA GLU A 4 20.31 39.71 40.98
C GLU A 4 18.99 39.43 40.23
N LEU A 5 17.94 39.02 40.95
CA LEU A 5 16.64 38.75 40.34
C LEU A 5 15.99 40.03 39.77
N ILE A 6 16.22 41.17 40.42
CA ILE A 6 15.70 42.47 39.99
C ILE A 6 16.49 43.00 38.79
N GLN A 7 17.82 43.00 38.86
CA GLN A 7 18.68 43.53 37.80
C GLN A 7 18.53 42.76 36.48
N LYS A 8 18.30 41.44 36.56
CA LYS A 8 18.08 40.58 35.38
C LYS A 8 16.60 40.41 34.99
N ASP A 9 15.67 41.07 35.70
CA ASP A 9 14.21 40.95 35.52
C ASP A 9 13.68 39.50 35.47
N LEU A 10 14.32 38.58 36.19
CA LEU A 10 14.00 37.15 36.14
C LEU A 10 12.66 36.81 36.81
N ILE A 11 12.10 37.71 37.63
CA ILE A 11 10.79 37.51 38.27
C ILE A 11 9.66 37.59 37.24
N ASN A 12 9.76 38.51 36.29
CA ASN A 12 8.74 38.72 35.27
C ASN A 12 9.06 37.97 33.97
N ASN A 13 10.35 37.85 33.64
CA ASN A 13 10.83 37.32 32.36
C ASN A 13 11.94 36.27 32.56
N PRO A 14 11.64 35.10 33.14
CA PRO A 14 12.63 34.03 33.24
C PRO A 14 12.99 33.45 31.87
N GLU A 15 14.20 32.92 31.74
CA GLU A 15 14.60 32.14 30.56
C GLU A 15 13.74 30.87 30.45
N LYS A 16 13.77 30.18 29.30
CA LYS A 16 12.97 28.97 29.07
C LYS A 16 13.84 27.78 28.72
N VAL A 17 13.48 26.63 29.30
CA VAL A 17 13.93 25.30 28.86
C VAL A 17 12.69 24.48 28.57
N GLY A 18 12.32 24.39 27.28
CA GLY A 18 11.05 23.80 26.85
C GLY A 18 9.86 24.50 27.52
N LYS A 19 9.06 23.74 28.27
CA LYS A 19 7.88 24.24 29.00
C LYS A 19 8.19 24.84 30.37
N TRP A 20 9.44 24.82 30.82
CA TRP A 20 9.84 25.23 32.17
C TRP A 20 10.51 26.61 32.19
N ASP A 21 10.35 27.30 33.31
CA ASP A 21 11.07 28.52 33.63
C ASP A 21 12.49 28.16 34.09
N PHE A 22 13.49 28.81 33.52
CA PHE A 22 14.89 28.64 33.87
C PHE A 22 15.43 29.94 34.48
N TYR A 23 15.96 29.82 35.68
CA TYR A 23 16.56 30.90 36.44
C TYR A 23 18.06 30.66 36.47
N ASN A 24 18.81 31.40 35.66
CA ASN A 24 20.26 31.38 35.61
C ASN A 24 20.83 32.42 36.59
N ILE A 25 21.23 31.96 37.77
CA ILE A 25 21.52 32.79 38.94
C ILE A 25 22.91 32.46 39.51
N GLY A 26 23.30 33.05 40.63
CA GLY A 26 24.53 32.66 41.33
C GLY A 26 24.81 33.46 42.60
N ALA A 27 24.15 34.61 42.76
CA ALA A 27 24.20 35.40 43.99
C ALA A 27 22.96 35.18 44.87
N THR A 28 21.91 34.58 44.33
CA THR A 28 20.59 34.45 44.96
C THR A 28 20.50 33.24 45.88
N THR A 29 20.03 33.44 47.12
CA THR A 29 19.83 32.36 48.10
C THR A 29 18.48 31.68 47.99
N VAL A 30 18.36 30.45 48.51
CA VAL A 30 17.08 29.73 48.62
C VAL A 30 16.02 30.55 49.37
N LYS A 31 16.41 31.28 50.42
CA LYS A 31 15.51 32.21 51.13
C LYS A 31 15.02 33.33 50.21
N GLN A 32 15.87 33.91 49.39
CA GLN A 32 15.45 34.97 48.46
C GLN A 32 14.54 34.42 47.35
N LEU A 33 14.76 33.19 46.88
CA LEU A 33 13.89 32.52 45.91
C LEU A 33 12.47 32.29 46.46
N LYS A 34 12.35 31.86 47.72
CA LYS A 34 11.03 31.64 48.35
C LYS A 34 10.30 32.96 48.60
N GLU A 35 11.02 33.99 49.06
CA GLU A 35 10.47 35.33 49.30
C GLU A 35 10.00 36.01 48.01
N SER A 36 10.66 35.71 46.88
CA SER A 36 10.30 36.23 45.55
C SER A 36 9.21 35.41 44.85
N GLY A 37 8.68 34.36 45.49
CA GLY A 37 7.58 33.54 44.98
C GLY A 37 7.93 32.54 43.88
N ILE A 38 9.23 32.40 43.54
CA ILE A 38 9.74 31.48 42.50
C ILE A 38 9.63 30.02 42.94
N ILE A 39 9.86 29.74 44.22
CA ILE A 39 9.70 28.41 44.83
C ILE A 39 8.61 28.43 45.91
N ARG A 40 8.29 27.25 46.46
CA ARG A 40 7.28 27.13 47.52
C ARG A 40 7.70 27.89 48.78
N ASN A 41 6.75 28.55 49.43
CA ASN A 41 7.00 29.21 50.72
C ASN A 41 6.91 28.19 51.86
N VAL A 42 8.00 27.45 52.07
CA VAL A 42 8.17 26.48 53.17
C VAL A 42 9.50 26.72 53.87
N ASP A 43 9.68 26.16 55.06
CA ASP A 43 10.96 26.18 55.78
C ASP A 43 11.94 25.17 55.15
N TYR A 44 13.05 25.67 54.61
CA TYR A 44 14.12 24.85 54.03
C TYR A 44 15.28 24.61 55.01
N GLY A 45 15.18 25.09 56.25
CA GLY A 45 16.16 24.93 57.31
C GLY A 45 17.49 25.62 57.01
N LYS A 46 18.61 24.95 57.33
CA LYS A 46 19.96 25.52 57.15
C LYS A 46 20.31 25.87 55.70
N GLU A 47 19.63 25.24 54.72
CA GLU A 47 19.89 25.48 53.30
C GLU A 47 19.28 26.78 52.79
N GLU A 48 18.47 27.48 53.58
CA GLU A 48 17.95 28.81 53.23
C GLU A 48 19.04 29.84 52.97
N LYS A 49 20.21 29.68 53.59
CA LYS A 49 21.38 30.55 53.43
C LYS A 49 22.24 30.17 52.22
N LYS A 50 22.00 29.02 51.59
CA LYS A 50 22.77 28.58 50.41
C LYS A 50 22.35 29.37 49.17
N LYS A 51 23.34 29.68 48.35
CA LYS A 51 23.18 30.21 47.00
C LYS A 51 23.08 29.04 46.03
N VAL A 52 22.29 29.22 44.97
CA VAL A 52 22.09 28.23 43.91
C VAL A 52 22.51 28.90 42.59
N ASP A 53 23.19 28.16 41.73
CA ASP A 53 23.69 28.70 40.45
C ASP A 53 22.66 28.56 39.31
N GLY A 54 21.70 27.64 39.42
CA GLY A 54 20.58 27.62 38.49
C GLY A 54 19.41 26.76 38.93
N LEU A 55 18.23 27.11 38.45
CA LEU A 55 16.99 26.44 38.80
C LEU A 55 16.07 26.29 37.59
N ILE A 56 15.56 25.08 37.35
CA ILE A 56 14.45 24.86 36.42
C ILE A 56 13.18 24.64 37.22
N VAL A 57 12.13 25.39 36.93
CA VAL A 57 10.90 25.44 37.70
C VAL A 57 9.68 25.32 36.80
N LEU A 58 8.67 24.60 37.28
CA LEU A 58 7.32 24.68 36.75
C LEU A 58 6.41 25.25 37.83
N LYS A 59 5.95 26.49 37.64
CA LYS A 59 5.19 27.25 38.63
C LYS A 59 6.02 27.49 39.90
N LYS A 60 5.88 26.65 40.92
CA LYS A 60 6.65 26.68 42.18
C LYS A 60 7.37 25.36 42.47
N ASN A 61 7.28 24.39 41.55
CA ASN A 61 7.88 23.08 41.69
C ASN A 61 9.26 23.09 41.05
N VAL A 62 10.29 22.82 41.83
CA VAL A 62 11.66 22.71 41.32
C VAL A 62 11.80 21.40 40.57
N ILE A 63 12.07 21.51 39.27
CA ILE A 63 12.25 20.39 38.35
C ILE A 63 13.69 19.90 38.40
N ALA A 64 14.66 20.81 38.36
CA ALA A 64 16.08 20.51 38.48
C ALA A 64 16.85 21.66 39.16
N VAL A 65 17.94 21.30 39.85
CA VAL A 65 18.95 22.25 40.34
C VAL A 65 20.18 22.14 39.46
N ILE A 66 20.82 23.28 39.17
CA ILE A 66 22.03 23.36 38.35
C ILE A 66 23.17 23.92 39.21
N GLU A 67 24.31 23.22 39.21
CA GLU A 67 25.55 23.62 39.87
C GLU A 67 26.59 23.94 38.79
N TYR A 68 27.03 25.20 38.72
CA TYR A 68 28.04 25.63 37.76
C TYR A 68 29.44 25.59 38.39
N LYS A 69 30.38 24.90 37.73
CA LYS A 69 31.78 24.84 38.14
C LYS A 69 32.69 25.45 37.08
N LYS A 70 33.83 25.99 37.51
CA LYS A 70 34.90 26.34 36.56
C LYS A 70 35.48 25.06 35.96
N PRO A 71 35.96 25.05 34.71
CA PRO A 71 36.59 23.87 34.11
C PRO A 71 37.75 23.29 34.95
N SER A 72 38.52 24.14 35.63
CA SER A 72 39.57 23.72 36.58
C SER A 72 39.05 22.98 37.80
N GLU A 73 37.78 23.14 38.15
CA GLU A 73 37.08 22.55 39.29
C GLU A 73 36.16 21.39 38.88
N PHE A 74 36.12 21.05 37.58
CA PHE A 74 35.25 20.01 37.03
C PHE A 74 35.99 19.01 36.12
N ASN A 75 37.32 18.96 36.18
CA ASN A 75 38.15 18.17 35.25
C ASN A 75 38.53 16.75 35.72
N THR A 76 38.21 16.36 36.97
CA THR A 76 38.51 15.01 37.49
C THR A 76 37.29 14.38 38.16
N LYS A 77 37.23 13.04 38.21
CA LYS A 77 36.14 12.29 38.87
C LYS A 77 35.92 12.74 40.33
N THR A 78 37.00 12.95 41.09
CA THR A 78 36.93 13.40 42.49
C THR A 78 36.32 14.79 42.61
N LYS A 79 36.70 15.72 41.73
CA LYS A 79 36.17 17.09 41.72
C LYS A 79 34.69 17.12 41.31
N LYS A 80 34.32 16.31 40.32
CA LYS A 80 32.93 16.09 39.90
C LYS A 80 32.06 15.58 41.05
N GLN A 81 32.51 14.57 41.79
CA GLN A 81 31.80 14.08 42.99
C GLN A 81 31.70 15.14 44.09
N LYS A 82 32.72 16.00 44.26
CA LYS A 82 32.67 17.11 45.21
C LYS A 82 31.58 18.12 44.84
N ALA A 83 31.44 18.45 43.56
CA ALA A 83 30.36 19.32 43.07
C ALA A 83 28.97 18.72 43.36
N ILE A 84 28.80 17.41 43.14
CA ILE A 84 27.55 16.71 43.46
C ILE A 84 27.24 16.79 44.96
N LYS A 85 28.21 16.45 45.82
CA LYS A 85 28.03 16.48 47.28
C LYS A 85 27.71 17.87 47.83
N GLN A 86 28.19 18.93 47.17
CA GLN A 86 27.98 20.29 47.61
C GLN A 86 26.50 20.71 47.51
N GLU A 87 25.83 20.26 46.44
CA GLU A 87 24.50 20.78 46.07
C GLU A 87 23.36 19.77 46.24
N ILE A 88 23.68 18.49 46.40
CA ILE A 88 22.66 17.43 46.52
C ILE A 88 21.72 17.61 47.72
N GLU A 89 22.20 18.15 48.85
CA GLU A 89 21.35 18.39 50.03
C GLU A 89 20.37 19.55 49.80
N VAL A 90 20.79 20.58 49.05
CA VAL A 90 19.91 21.67 48.62
C VAL A 90 18.84 21.11 47.67
N ALA A 91 19.24 20.29 46.70
CA ALA A 91 18.32 19.64 45.77
C ALA A 91 17.26 18.75 46.47
N LYS A 92 17.69 17.97 47.49
CA LYS A 92 16.78 17.17 48.33
C LYS A 92 15.77 18.04 49.08
N LYS A 93 16.22 19.15 49.69
CA LYS A 93 15.34 20.09 50.42
C LYS A 93 14.36 20.80 49.50
N LEU A 94 14.76 21.10 48.27
CA LEU A 94 13.89 21.65 47.23
C LEU A 94 12.92 20.62 46.62
N LYS A 95 13.00 19.34 47.05
CA LYS A 95 12.18 18.22 46.59
C LYS A 95 12.27 17.96 45.08
N THR A 96 13.40 18.24 44.46
CA THR A 96 13.68 17.84 43.07
C THR A 96 14.27 16.43 43.02
N LYS A 97 14.06 15.74 41.90
CA LYS A 97 14.69 14.45 41.59
C LYS A 97 16.01 14.59 40.82
N LEU A 98 16.31 15.77 40.27
CA LEU A 98 17.36 15.97 39.29
C LEU A 98 18.34 17.08 39.71
N LEU A 99 19.62 16.75 39.70
CA LEU A 99 20.73 17.69 39.85
C LEU A 99 21.61 17.60 38.59
N ILE A 100 21.99 18.77 38.06
CA ILE A 100 22.85 18.89 36.90
C ILE A 100 24.11 19.64 37.33
N ALA A 101 25.25 18.98 37.35
CA ALA A 101 26.53 19.64 37.62
C ALA A 101 27.27 19.85 36.30
N THR A 102 27.73 21.07 36.00
CA THR A 102 28.33 21.38 34.70
C THR A 102 29.37 22.49 34.74
N ASP A 103 30.32 22.45 33.82
CA ASP A 103 31.24 23.55 33.53
C ASP A 103 30.97 24.24 32.19
N THR A 104 29.76 24.06 31.63
CA THR A 104 29.29 24.45 30.29
C THR A 104 29.85 23.65 29.11
N LYS A 105 30.92 22.86 29.30
CA LYS A 105 31.52 21.99 28.26
C LYS A 105 31.27 20.52 28.51
N GLU A 106 31.11 20.15 29.77
CA GLU A 106 30.76 18.82 30.22
C GLU A 106 29.66 18.93 31.29
N SER A 107 28.73 17.99 31.29
CA SER A 107 27.65 17.93 32.28
C SER A 107 27.50 16.53 32.84
N ILE A 108 27.10 16.47 34.11
CA ILE A 108 26.76 15.23 34.81
C ILE A 108 25.34 15.37 35.35
N TRP A 109 24.54 14.37 35.01
CA TRP A 109 23.14 14.27 35.38
C TRP A 109 23.03 13.32 36.57
N VAL A 110 22.44 13.76 37.68
CA VAL A 110 22.42 13.02 38.94
C VAL A 110 20.99 12.83 39.43
N ASN A 111 20.67 11.59 39.80
CA ASN A 111 19.43 11.27 40.50
C ASN A 111 19.59 11.67 41.97
N VAL A 112 18.90 12.73 42.39
CA VAL A 112 18.98 13.29 43.75
C VAL A 112 18.52 12.29 44.81
N LEU A 113 17.61 11.36 44.45
CA LEU A 113 17.04 10.37 45.36
C LEU A 113 18.06 9.31 45.78
N THR A 114 19.03 9.00 44.92
CA THR A 114 20.06 7.97 45.16
C THR A 114 21.46 8.56 45.31
N GLY A 115 21.70 9.77 44.79
CA GLY A 115 23.00 10.39 44.65
C GLY A 115 23.87 9.85 43.53
N ASN A 116 23.34 8.97 42.68
CA ASN A 116 24.08 8.33 41.60
C ASN A 116 23.91 9.06 40.26
N ILE A 117 24.92 8.90 39.39
CA ILE A 117 24.89 9.40 38.01
C ILE A 117 23.81 8.65 37.23
N ILE A 118 23.07 9.40 36.40
CA ILE A 118 22.01 8.87 35.56
C ILE A 118 22.60 8.26 34.29
N LYS A 119 22.06 7.10 33.91
CA LYS A 119 22.44 6.34 32.72
C LYS A 119 21.37 6.42 31.65
N ASP A 120 21.77 6.32 30.39
CA ASP A 120 20.88 6.18 29.23
C ASP A 120 20.22 4.80 29.17
N GLU A 121 19.41 4.55 28.13
CA GLU A 121 18.68 3.29 27.95
C GLU A 121 19.60 2.06 27.84
N ASN A 122 20.86 2.23 27.38
CA ASN A 122 21.85 1.17 27.24
C ASN A 122 22.69 0.97 28.53
N GLY A 123 22.42 1.73 29.58
CA GLY A 123 23.17 1.67 30.83
C GLY A 123 24.48 2.45 30.82
N ILE A 124 24.69 3.33 29.84
CA ILE A 124 25.87 4.20 29.70
C ILE A 124 25.58 5.54 30.39
N GLU A 125 26.56 6.11 31.10
CA GLU A 125 26.39 7.42 31.74
C GLU A 125 26.05 8.51 30.70
N ILE A 126 25.05 9.34 31.02
CA ILE A 126 24.65 10.43 30.13
C ILE A 126 25.76 11.48 30.08
N LYS A 127 26.31 11.71 28.89
CA LYS A 127 27.36 12.71 28.62
C LYS A 127 26.87 13.94 27.84
N SER A 128 25.57 14.01 27.54
CA SER A 128 24.99 15.16 26.86
C SER A 128 25.20 16.42 27.69
N ASN A 129 25.69 17.48 27.04
CA ASN A 129 25.93 18.75 27.71
C ASN A 129 24.61 19.47 27.98
N PHE A 130 24.47 20.02 29.18
CA PHE A 130 23.37 20.86 29.53
C PHE A 130 23.49 22.18 28.79
N ASN A 131 22.60 22.40 27.83
CA ASN A 131 22.45 23.65 27.13
C ASN A 131 20.96 24.06 27.13
N PRO A 132 20.58 25.13 27.87
CA PRO A 132 19.18 25.51 27.99
C PRO A 132 18.54 25.94 26.66
N LYS A 133 19.36 26.31 25.65
CA LYS A 133 18.89 26.73 24.32
C LYS A 133 18.77 25.60 23.30
N GLU A 134 19.20 24.39 23.65
CA GLU A 134 19.16 23.24 22.74
C GLU A 134 17.81 22.53 22.81
N GLU A 135 17.22 22.18 21.65
CA GLU A 135 15.92 21.50 21.59
C GLU A 135 15.94 20.10 22.24
N SER A 136 17.10 19.45 22.30
CA SER A 136 17.28 18.12 22.90
C SER A 136 17.24 18.13 24.43
N THR A 137 17.66 19.23 25.07
CA THR A 137 17.74 19.37 26.53
C THR A 137 16.42 19.15 27.25
N PRO A 138 15.29 19.79 26.86
CA PRO A 138 14.02 19.56 27.53
C PRO A 138 13.49 18.12 27.35
N LEU A 139 13.76 17.49 26.19
CA LEU A 139 13.40 16.09 25.94
C LEU A 139 14.17 15.15 26.87
N LEU A 140 15.47 15.38 27.02
CA LEU A 140 16.32 14.59 27.91
C LEU A 140 15.88 14.71 29.38
N ILE A 141 15.64 15.94 29.85
CA ILE A 141 15.13 16.18 31.21
C ILE A 141 13.82 15.42 31.44
N GLN A 142 12.89 15.47 30.48
CA GLN A 142 11.61 14.77 30.59
C GLN A 142 11.81 13.25 30.68
N SER A 143 12.60 12.66 29.78
CA SER A 143 12.92 11.22 29.80
C SER A 143 13.57 10.76 31.10
N ILE A 144 14.47 11.58 31.66
CA ILE A 144 15.09 11.33 32.96
C ILE A 144 14.02 11.31 34.07
N LEU A 145 13.20 12.36 34.16
CA LEU A 145 12.21 12.51 35.24
C LEU A 145 11.15 11.41 35.23
N ASP A 146 10.80 10.93 34.04
CA ASP A 146 9.83 9.83 33.85
C ASP A 146 10.43 8.47 34.25
N SER A 147 11.75 8.35 34.26
CA SER A 147 12.46 7.08 34.49
C SER A 147 12.99 6.90 35.90
N ILE A 148 13.57 7.95 36.49
CA ILE A 148 14.33 7.84 37.75
C ILE A 148 13.43 7.75 38.99
N ASN A 149 13.87 6.95 39.96
CA ASN A 149 13.24 6.83 41.28
C ASN A 149 14.28 6.37 42.33
N GLU A 150 13.86 6.08 43.56
CA GLU A 150 14.75 5.65 44.66
C GLU A 150 15.52 4.36 44.38
N LYS A 151 15.08 3.54 43.41
CA LYS A 151 15.69 2.26 43.04
C LYS A 151 16.27 2.25 41.62
N ASN A 152 16.04 3.30 40.83
CA ASN A 152 16.40 3.34 39.41
C ASN A 152 17.15 4.62 39.04
N ASN A 153 18.34 4.46 38.44
CA ASN A 153 19.18 5.56 37.94
C ASN A 153 19.32 5.53 36.41
N GLN A 154 18.55 4.69 35.72
CA GLN A 154 18.66 4.49 34.28
C GLN A 154 17.40 5.02 33.59
N ILE A 155 17.56 5.72 32.47
CA ILE A 155 16.44 6.05 31.58
C ILE A 155 15.83 4.73 31.12
N LYS A 156 14.53 4.57 31.33
CA LYS A 156 13.80 3.40 30.86
C LYS A 156 13.23 3.70 29.49
N PRO A 157 13.25 2.74 28.55
CA PRO A 157 12.46 2.87 27.34
C PRO A 157 11.00 3.04 27.73
N LYS A 158 10.28 3.92 27.02
CA LYS A 158 8.83 4.06 27.19
C LYS A 158 8.21 2.68 26.95
N SER A 159 7.60 2.09 27.99
CA SER A 159 6.90 0.81 27.83
C SER A 159 5.70 1.04 26.92
N LEU A 160 5.75 0.52 25.70
CA LEU A 160 4.61 0.58 24.80
C LEU A 160 3.48 -0.31 25.32
N VAL A 161 2.25 0.22 25.30
CA VAL A 161 1.05 -0.51 25.74
C VAL A 161 0.39 -1.14 24.51
N ASN A 162 0.16 -2.45 24.54
CA ASN A 162 -0.50 -3.20 23.46
C ASN A 162 -1.80 -3.87 23.94
N PRO A 163 -2.96 -3.21 23.77
CA PRO A 163 -4.25 -3.74 24.20
C PRO A 163 -4.89 -4.81 23.29
N THR A 164 -4.13 -5.50 22.42
CA THR A 164 -4.71 -6.51 21.49
C THR A 164 -5.44 -7.62 22.24
N GLY A 165 -4.85 -8.11 23.33
CA GLY A 165 -5.48 -9.13 24.18
C GLY A 165 -6.77 -8.64 24.85
N LEU A 166 -6.80 -7.40 25.31
CA LEU A 166 -7.99 -6.76 25.88
C LEU A 166 -9.10 -6.66 24.83
N ALA A 167 -8.77 -6.23 23.62
CA ALA A 167 -9.74 -6.12 22.55
C ALA A 167 -10.34 -7.47 22.17
N LYS A 168 -9.51 -8.53 22.11
CA LYS A 168 -9.95 -9.92 21.92
C LYS A 168 -11.01 -10.33 22.94
N GLN A 169 -10.78 -10.04 24.21
CA GLN A 169 -11.72 -10.36 25.27
C GLN A 169 -12.99 -9.52 25.23
N ILE A 170 -12.92 -8.24 24.85
CA ILE A 170 -14.07 -7.34 24.82
C ILE A 170 -15.00 -7.69 23.66
N TRP A 171 -14.47 -8.00 22.48
CA TRP A 171 -15.33 -8.31 21.35
C TRP A 171 -16.08 -9.63 21.56
N GLN A 172 -15.48 -10.64 22.18
CA GLN A 172 -16.16 -11.89 22.53
C GLN A 172 -17.36 -11.64 23.45
N ASP A 173 -17.20 -10.76 24.45
CA ASP A 173 -18.31 -10.36 25.32
C ASP A 173 -19.42 -9.67 24.54
N ILE A 174 -19.05 -8.70 23.68
CA ILE A 174 -20.02 -7.96 22.87
C ILE A 174 -20.76 -8.93 21.93
N TRP A 175 -20.04 -9.81 21.25
CA TRP A 175 -20.59 -10.77 20.30
C TRP A 175 -21.58 -11.71 20.96
N SER A 176 -21.23 -12.27 22.13
CA SER A 176 -22.08 -13.22 22.86
C SER A 176 -23.44 -12.67 23.27
N VAL A 177 -23.55 -11.34 23.43
CA VAL A 177 -24.79 -10.67 23.86
C VAL A 177 -25.53 -10.01 22.70
N SER A 178 -24.83 -9.49 21.70
CA SER A 178 -25.43 -8.73 20.61
C SER A 178 -25.69 -9.52 19.34
N GLY A 179 -24.96 -10.62 19.11
CA GLY A 179 -24.90 -11.27 17.79
C GLY A 179 -24.36 -10.35 16.69
N ALA A 180 -23.78 -9.20 17.03
CA ALA A 180 -23.28 -8.24 16.07
C ALA A 180 -22.09 -8.82 15.30
N THR A 181 -21.92 -8.39 14.06
CA THR A 181 -20.79 -8.84 13.25
C THR A 181 -19.45 -8.42 13.90
N PRO A 182 -18.34 -9.16 13.71
CA PRO A 182 -17.05 -8.82 14.30
C PRO A 182 -16.60 -7.38 14.04
N GLU A 183 -17.04 -6.78 12.94
CA GLU A 183 -16.71 -5.41 12.57
C GLU A 183 -17.47 -4.38 13.40
N ASN A 184 -18.74 -4.65 13.73
CA ASN A 184 -19.50 -3.85 14.69
C ASN A 184 -18.92 -3.96 16.11
N CYS A 185 -18.41 -5.14 16.47
CA CYS A 185 -17.72 -5.35 17.74
C CYS A 185 -16.39 -4.58 17.80
N LEU A 186 -15.59 -4.62 16.73
CA LEU A 186 -14.35 -3.85 16.60
C LEU A 186 -14.60 -2.36 16.73
N TYR A 187 -15.59 -1.87 16.00
CA TYR A 187 -15.95 -0.46 16.00
C TYR A 187 -16.42 -0.01 17.39
N THR A 188 -17.19 -0.85 18.08
CA THR A 188 -17.60 -0.62 19.47
C THR A 188 -16.41 -0.58 20.42
N PHE A 189 -15.45 -1.49 20.27
CA PHE A 189 -14.21 -1.47 21.04
C PHE A 189 -13.43 -0.18 20.80
N VAL A 190 -13.26 0.25 19.55
CA VAL A 190 -12.52 1.48 19.19
C VAL A 190 -13.17 2.71 19.82
N GLU A 191 -14.50 2.83 19.81
CA GLU A 191 -15.17 3.97 20.46
C GLU A 191 -14.89 4.00 21.98
N LEU A 192 -15.05 2.88 22.68
CA LEU A 192 -14.80 2.83 24.13
C LEU A 192 -13.32 2.99 24.48
N PHE A 193 -12.45 2.48 23.61
CA PHE A 193 -11.02 2.72 23.68
C PHE A 193 -10.73 4.22 23.56
N ILE A 194 -11.31 4.94 22.60
CA ILE A 194 -11.15 6.40 22.46
C ILE A 194 -11.65 7.12 23.72
N PHE A 195 -12.80 6.71 24.27
CA PHE A 195 -13.31 7.29 25.50
C PHE A 195 -12.34 7.11 26.68
N LYS A 196 -11.85 5.88 26.90
CA LYS A 196 -10.84 5.59 27.93
C LYS A 196 -9.56 6.38 27.65
N TYR A 197 -9.13 6.42 26.40
CA TYR A 197 -7.89 7.05 25.97
C TYR A 197 -7.90 8.57 26.19
N LEU A 198 -8.94 9.26 25.75
CA LEU A 198 -9.12 10.70 25.99
C LEU A 198 -9.22 11.03 27.49
N SER A 199 -9.69 10.09 28.31
CA SER A 199 -9.71 10.24 29.77
C SER A 199 -8.31 10.09 30.37
N ASP A 200 -7.51 9.14 29.88
CA ASP A 200 -6.13 8.92 30.34
C ASP A 200 -5.19 10.06 29.91
N LEU A 201 -5.44 10.67 28.74
CA LEU A 201 -4.71 11.84 28.25
C LEU A 201 -5.13 13.15 28.92
N ASP A 202 -6.04 13.12 29.91
CA ASP A 202 -6.59 14.30 30.57
C ASP A 202 -7.27 15.30 29.59
N VAL A 203 -7.84 14.79 28.49
CA VAL A 203 -8.66 15.58 27.55
C VAL A 203 -10.11 15.64 28.06
N LEU A 204 -10.64 14.50 28.51
CA LEU A 204 -11.93 14.43 29.20
C LEU A 204 -11.71 14.58 30.71
N LYS A 205 -12.38 15.57 31.31
CA LYS A 205 -12.24 15.92 32.74
C LYS A 205 -13.59 15.94 33.46
N GLY A 206 -13.55 15.89 34.79
CA GLY A 206 -14.75 15.97 35.63
C GLY A 206 -15.74 14.86 35.29
N ILE A 207 -17.04 15.16 35.26
CA ILE A 207 -18.09 14.17 34.98
C ILE A 207 -17.96 13.45 33.62
N TYR A 208 -17.17 14.00 32.69
CA TYR A 208 -17.04 13.47 31.33
C TYR A 208 -15.98 12.39 31.19
N ASN A 209 -15.20 12.10 32.23
CA ASN A 209 -14.09 11.14 32.14
C ASN A 209 -14.49 9.73 32.57
N PHE A 210 -13.73 8.75 32.09
CA PHE A 210 -13.93 7.32 32.32
C PHE A 210 -14.04 6.94 33.81
N HIS A 211 -13.16 7.46 34.66
CA HIS A 211 -13.13 7.11 36.08
C HIS A 211 -14.36 7.64 36.81
N SER A 212 -14.83 8.84 36.44
CA SER A 212 -16.05 9.42 37.00
C SER A 212 -17.29 8.62 36.59
N LEU A 213 -17.40 8.22 35.32
CA LEU A 213 -18.49 7.34 34.87
C LEU A 213 -18.48 6.01 35.62
N LEU A 214 -17.30 5.41 35.82
CA LEU A 214 -17.18 4.13 36.48
C LEU A 214 -17.56 4.19 37.98
N LYS A 215 -17.34 5.33 38.62
CA LYS A 215 -17.78 5.57 40.00
C LYS A 215 -19.30 5.64 40.12
N MET A 216 -20.02 6.05 39.07
CA MET A 216 -21.48 6.16 39.11
C MET A 216 -22.20 4.83 39.37
N TYR A 217 -21.56 3.68 39.12
CA TYR A 217 -22.10 2.37 39.48
C TYR A 217 -22.23 2.15 41.00
N GLU A 218 -21.64 3.00 41.85
CA GLU A 218 -21.84 2.96 43.31
C GLU A 218 -23.26 3.42 43.70
N ASP A 219 -23.80 4.40 42.98
CA ASP A 219 -25.05 5.10 43.34
C ASP A 219 -26.18 4.96 42.30
N ASN A 220 -25.91 4.38 41.12
CA ASN A 220 -26.84 4.35 39.99
C ASN A 220 -27.00 2.95 39.39
N THR A 221 -28.15 2.70 38.76
CA THR A 221 -28.40 1.46 38.01
C THR A 221 -27.54 1.39 36.74
N GLU A 222 -27.32 0.17 36.23
CA GLU A 222 -26.51 -0.01 35.01
C GLU A 222 -27.08 0.73 33.80
N GLY A 223 -28.41 0.82 33.71
CA GLY A 223 -29.11 1.55 32.66
C GLY A 223 -28.88 3.06 32.73
N GLU A 224 -28.88 3.65 33.93
CA GLU A 224 -28.62 5.09 34.13
C GLU A 224 -27.18 5.47 33.81
N VAL A 225 -26.22 4.59 34.14
CA VAL A 225 -24.82 4.80 33.78
C VAL A 225 -24.63 4.75 32.26
N LEU A 226 -25.26 3.79 31.58
CA LEU A 226 -25.24 3.73 30.12
C LEU A 226 -25.92 4.95 29.47
N GLU A 227 -27.04 5.42 30.03
CA GLU A 227 -27.71 6.65 29.58
C GLU A 227 -26.80 7.87 29.76
N THR A 228 -26.05 7.94 30.86
CA THR A 228 -25.08 9.02 31.08
C THR A 228 -23.97 9.01 30.02
N TYR A 229 -23.45 7.83 29.70
CA TYR A 229 -22.49 7.70 28.61
C TYR A 229 -23.10 8.18 27.28
N ALA A 230 -24.27 7.65 26.91
CA ALA A 230 -24.92 7.93 25.64
C ALA A 230 -25.37 9.39 25.47
N GLY A 231 -25.99 9.96 26.50
CA GLY A 231 -26.63 11.28 26.48
C GLY A 231 -25.75 12.44 26.95
N THR A 232 -24.66 12.18 27.68
CA THR A 232 -23.81 13.25 28.23
C THR A 232 -22.37 13.17 27.73
N ILE A 233 -21.73 12.00 27.84
CA ILE A 233 -20.30 11.84 27.52
C ILE A 233 -20.07 11.79 26.01
N ARG A 234 -20.83 10.98 25.28
CA ARG A 234 -20.68 10.89 23.81
C ARG A 234 -20.89 12.25 23.12
N PRO A 235 -21.93 13.05 23.45
CA PRO A 235 -22.06 14.40 22.92
C PRO A 235 -20.87 15.30 23.26
N LYS A 236 -20.28 15.18 24.46
CA LYS A 236 -19.07 15.93 24.82
C LYS A 236 -17.88 15.57 23.93
N ILE A 237 -17.66 14.28 23.65
CA ILE A 237 -16.60 13.85 22.74
C ILE A 237 -16.84 14.42 21.33
N LYS A 238 -18.06 14.33 20.81
CA LYS A 238 -18.43 14.93 19.52
C LYS A 238 -18.30 16.47 19.50
N ALA A 239 -18.48 17.14 20.64
CA ALA A 239 -18.26 18.59 20.73
C ALA A 239 -16.76 18.96 20.73
N LEU A 240 -15.90 18.10 21.27
CA LEU A 240 -14.44 18.25 21.21
C LEU A 240 -13.89 17.90 19.82
N PHE A 241 -14.51 16.90 19.17
CA PHE A 241 -14.18 16.41 17.84
C PHE A 241 -15.41 16.44 16.93
N PRO A 242 -15.78 17.62 16.38
CA PRO A 242 -16.97 17.78 15.54
C PRO A 242 -16.93 16.94 14.27
N GLU A 243 -18.10 16.53 13.81
CA GLU A 243 -18.29 15.80 12.55
C GLU A 243 -17.95 16.65 11.33
N ASN A 244 -17.48 15.97 10.29
CA ASN A 244 -17.30 16.58 8.98
C ASN A 244 -18.70 16.93 8.42
N VAL A 245 -18.84 18.14 7.88
CA VAL A 245 -20.12 18.65 7.37
C VAL A 245 -20.62 17.89 6.13
N ILE A 246 -19.70 17.34 5.34
CA ILE A 246 -19.92 16.64 4.07
C ILE A 246 -20.41 15.22 4.33
N ASP A 247 -19.63 14.42 5.06
CA ASP A 247 -19.88 12.98 5.22
C ASP A 247 -20.47 12.57 6.58
N LYS A 248 -20.62 13.53 7.50
CA LYS A 248 -21.13 13.34 8.87
C LYS A 248 -20.30 12.39 9.74
N THR A 249 -19.04 12.11 9.37
CA THR A 249 -18.12 11.27 10.14
C THR A 249 -17.22 12.08 11.08
N THR A 250 -16.92 11.52 12.25
CA THR A 250 -15.89 11.98 13.20
C THR A 250 -15.14 10.75 13.75
N ILE A 251 -14.37 10.91 14.83
CA ILE A 251 -13.65 9.83 15.51
C ILE A 251 -14.57 8.80 16.18
N ILE A 252 -15.83 9.17 16.45
CA ILE A 252 -16.88 8.31 17.03
C ILE A 252 -18.25 8.63 16.41
N ASN A 253 -18.94 7.64 15.85
CA ASN A 253 -20.26 7.83 15.22
C ASN A 253 -21.37 6.94 15.78
N GLY A 254 -21.06 5.85 16.48
CA GLY A 254 -22.06 4.90 16.98
C GLY A 254 -21.42 3.64 17.57
N THR A 255 -22.14 2.97 18.45
CA THR A 255 -21.76 1.64 18.97
C THR A 255 -23.00 0.79 19.08
N ILE A 256 -22.82 -0.50 19.32
CA ILE A 256 -23.94 -1.39 19.65
C ILE A 256 -24.69 -0.94 20.93
N PHE A 257 -24.07 -0.14 21.80
CA PHE A 257 -24.68 0.36 23.04
C PHE A 257 -25.67 1.50 22.83
N VAL A 258 -25.73 2.08 21.62
CA VAL A 258 -26.63 3.18 21.27
C VAL A 258 -27.48 2.85 20.04
N SER A 259 -28.73 3.30 20.05
CA SER A 259 -29.65 3.11 18.93
C SER A 259 -29.29 4.01 17.74
N LYS A 260 -30.00 3.83 16.61
CA LYS A 260 -29.87 4.71 15.44
C LYS A 260 -30.12 6.19 15.76
N ASP A 261 -30.97 6.46 16.77
CA ASP A 261 -31.32 7.78 17.30
C ASP A 261 -30.36 8.26 18.41
N GLN A 262 -29.22 7.59 18.58
CA GLN A 262 -28.17 7.92 19.56
C GLN A 262 -28.60 7.80 21.04
N LYS A 263 -29.69 7.07 21.33
CA LYS A 263 -30.16 6.79 22.70
C LYS A 263 -29.55 5.51 23.25
N ALA A 264 -29.39 5.40 24.56
CA ALA A 264 -28.89 4.17 25.17
C ALA A 264 -29.83 2.98 24.89
N VAL A 265 -29.24 1.83 24.59
CA VAL A 265 -29.98 0.56 24.48
C VAL A 265 -29.86 -0.18 25.81
N LYS A 266 -30.87 -0.03 26.68
CA LYS A 266 -30.85 -0.56 28.06
C LYS A 266 -30.49 -2.05 28.14
N GLY A 267 -30.87 -2.86 27.16
CA GLY A 267 -30.54 -4.29 27.11
C GLY A 267 -29.03 -4.61 27.11
N TYR A 268 -28.17 -3.64 26.78
CA TYR A 268 -26.72 -3.80 26.79
C TYR A 268 -26.02 -3.19 28.02
N SER A 269 -26.75 -2.71 29.03
CA SER A 269 -26.15 -2.04 30.20
C SER A 269 -25.17 -2.92 30.98
N THR A 270 -25.48 -4.22 31.11
CA THR A 270 -24.64 -5.18 31.84
C THR A 270 -23.34 -5.48 31.09
N VAL A 271 -23.41 -5.73 29.78
CA VAL A 271 -22.21 -5.93 28.96
C VAL A 271 -21.38 -4.64 28.86
N PHE A 272 -22.01 -3.47 28.82
CA PHE A 272 -21.31 -2.19 28.88
C PHE A 272 -20.47 -2.06 30.16
N ARG A 273 -21.08 -2.34 31.33
CA ARG A 273 -20.35 -2.37 32.62
C ARG A 273 -19.17 -3.34 32.60
N LYS A 274 -19.39 -4.56 32.10
CA LYS A 274 -18.35 -5.60 31.99
C LYS A 274 -17.16 -5.10 31.16
N VAL A 275 -17.43 -4.45 30.03
CA VAL A 275 -16.39 -3.88 29.16
C VAL A 275 -15.64 -2.75 29.84
N LEU A 276 -16.33 -1.83 30.53
CA LEU A 276 -15.66 -0.76 31.30
C LEU A 276 -14.77 -1.33 32.41
N LEU A 277 -15.21 -2.37 33.13
CA LEU A 277 -14.38 -3.04 34.13
C LEU A 277 -13.14 -3.70 33.53
N LYS A 278 -13.24 -4.28 32.32
CA LYS A 278 -12.06 -4.80 31.61
C LYS A 278 -11.05 -3.70 31.28
N PHE A 279 -11.51 -2.54 30.78
CA PHE A 279 -10.63 -1.38 30.57
C PHE A 279 -10.01 -0.87 31.88
N LYS A 280 -10.78 -0.83 32.98
CA LYS A 280 -10.27 -0.44 34.30
C LYS A 280 -9.16 -1.38 34.76
N ASN A 281 -9.39 -2.69 34.67
CA ASN A 281 -8.47 -3.71 35.13
C ASN A 281 -7.20 -3.78 34.28
N TYR A 282 -7.29 -3.43 33.00
CA TYR A 282 -6.13 -3.35 32.11
C TYR A 282 -5.20 -2.18 32.48
N GLY A 283 -5.74 -1.08 32.99
CA GLY A 283 -4.98 0.07 33.49
C GLY A 283 -5.00 1.29 32.56
N LYS A 284 -3.92 2.08 32.60
CA LYS A 284 -3.76 3.27 31.76
C LYS A 284 -3.36 2.90 30.34
N LEU A 285 -3.96 3.56 29.37
CA LEU A 285 -3.66 3.44 27.95
C LEU A 285 -2.77 4.62 27.52
N GLU A 286 -1.60 4.79 28.14
CA GLU A 286 -0.61 5.82 27.75
C GLU A 286 0.51 5.16 26.93
N ASN A 287 1.14 5.90 26.00
CA ASN A 287 2.23 5.39 25.13
C ASN A 287 1.85 4.11 24.37
N ILE A 288 0.73 4.15 23.64
CA ILE A 288 0.22 2.98 22.92
C ILE A 288 1.14 2.63 21.77
N ASP A 289 1.43 1.34 21.62
CA ASP A 289 2.17 0.82 20.48
C ASP A 289 1.47 1.24 19.17
N TYR A 290 2.20 1.87 18.25
CA TYR A 290 1.62 2.20 16.95
C TYR A 290 1.20 0.94 16.18
N ASP A 291 1.85 -0.20 16.46
CA ASP A 291 1.61 -1.49 15.81
C ASP A 291 0.46 -2.27 16.44
N PHE A 292 0.06 -1.94 17.69
CA PHE A 292 -1.14 -2.49 18.33
C PHE A 292 -2.36 -2.36 17.41
N LYS A 293 -2.52 -1.24 16.71
CA LYS A 293 -3.69 -1.01 15.86
C LYS A 293 -3.71 -1.96 14.68
N SER A 294 -2.56 -2.13 14.02
CA SER A 294 -2.44 -3.10 12.92
C SER A 294 -2.78 -4.50 13.40
N GLN A 295 -2.21 -4.92 14.54
CA GLN A 295 -2.49 -6.21 15.16
C GLN A 295 -3.95 -6.36 15.61
N LEU A 296 -4.57 -5.28 16.09
CA LEU A 296 -5.97 -5.22 16.46
C LEU A 296 -6.85 -5.48 15.24
N PHE A 297 -6.71 -4.67 14.18
CA PHE A 297 -7.51 -4.82 12.98
C PHE A 297 -7.31 -6.19 12.33
N GLU A 298 -6.05 -6.64 12.21
CA GLU A 298 -5.73 -7.96 11.66
C GLU A 298 -6.33 -9.09 12.51
N SER A 299 -6.23 -9.01 13.85
CA SER A 299 -6.83 -10.00 14.75
C SER A 299 -8.35 -10.13 14.56
N PHE A 300 -9.05 -9.02 14.31
CA PHE A 300 -10.49 -9.03 14.11
C PHE A 300 -10.88 -9.51 12.70
N LEU A 301 -10.04 -9.27 11.68
CA LEU A 301 -10.21 -9.87 10.36
C LEU A 301 -10.11 -11.40 10.41
N LYS A 302 -9.30 -11.97 11.32
CA LYS A 302 -9.18 -13.43 11.48
C LYS A 302 -10.50 -14.10 11.85
N GLU A 303 -11.26 -13.42 12.71
CA GLU A 303 -12.50 -13.89 13.34
C GLU A 303 -13.76 -13.52 12.53
N SER A 304 -13.63 -12.68 11.49
CA SER A 304 -14.76 -12.34 10.61
C SER A 304 -15.13 -13.52 9.72
N ILE A 305 -16.39 -13.97 9.81
CA ILE A 305 -16.98 -14.92 8.86
C ILE A 305 -17.01 -14.31 7.44
N SER A 306 -16.99 -12.97 7.34
CA SER A 306 -16.96 -12.21 6.09
C SER A 306 -15.55 -11.84 5.62
N LYS A 307 -14.59 -12.79 5.73
CA LYS A 307 -13.17 -12.63 5.32
C LYS A 307 -13.00 -11.92 3.96
N LYS A 308 -13.92 -12.18 3.02
CA LYS A 308 -13.96 -11.62 1.67
C LYS A 308 -14.35 -10.13 1.60
N ASN A 309 -15.22 -9.64 2.50
CA ASN A 309 -15.82 -8.29 2.40
C ASN A 309 -14.97 -7.21 3.06
N TRP A 310 -14.22 -7.52 4.12
CA TRP A 310 -13.42 -6.50 4.83
C TRP A 310 -11.95 -6.52 4.48
N GLY A 311 -11.37 -7.68 4.14
CA GLY A 311 -9.97 -7.73 3.72
C GLY A 311 -9.68 -6.93 2.45
N GLN A 312 -10.70 -6.49 1.71
CA GLN A 312 -10.55 -5.60 0.54
C GLN A 312 -10.15 -4.16 0.93
N PHE A 313 -10.40 -3.75 2.18
CA PHE A 313 -10.09 -2.41 2.68
C PHE A 313 -8.74 -2.33 3.43
N PHE A 314 -7.98 -3.44 3.47
CA PHE A 314 -6.74 -3.52 4.24
C PHE A 314 -5.55 -3.97 3.39
N THR A 315 -4.44 -3.27 3.61
CA THR A 315 -3.13 -3.62 3.05
C THR A 315 -2.22 -4.10 4.19
N PRO A 316 -1.50 -5.24 4.03
CA PRO A 316 -0.56 -5.73 5.04
C PRO A 316 0.48 -4.68 5.40
N LEU A 317 0.82 -4.54 6.69
CA LEU A 317 1.68 -3.46 7.15
C LEU A 317 3.10 -3.56 6.58
N LYS A 318 3.62 -4.77 6.37
CA LYS A 318 4.91 -5.01 5.71
C LYS A 318 4.94 -4.41 4.30
N VAL A 319 3.83 -4.52 3.55
CA VAL A 319 3.67 -3.92 2.23
C VAL A 319 3.57 -2.40 2.32
N VAL A 320 2.75 -1.87 3.23
CA VAL A 320 2.61 -0.42 3.44
C VAL A 320 3.96 0.22 3.75
N ARG A 321 4.69 -0.31 4.73
CA ARG A 321 6.01 0.19 5.15
C ARG A 321 7.03 0.12 4.03
N SER A 322 7.03 -0.97 3.27
CA SER A 322 7.94 -1.14 2.14
C SER A 322 7.71 -0.06 1.08
N ILE A 323 6.46 0.21 0.72
CA ILE A 323 6.10 1.28 -0.22
C ILE A 323 6.52 2.66 0.33
N VAL A 324 6.27 2.93 1.61
CA VAL A 324 6.65 4.20 2.25
C VAL A 324 8.17 4.40 2.26
N GLU A 325 8.95 3.36 2.57
CA GLU A 325 10.41 3.44 2.55
C GLU A 325 10.95 3.62 1.12
N MET A 326 10.35 3.00 0.10
CA MET A 326 10.71 3.25 -1.32
C MET A 326 10.56 4.73 -1.72
N ALA A 327 9.63 5.44 -1.08
CA ALA A 327 9.29 6.83 -1.35
C ALA A 327 9.88 7.82 -0.33
N LYS A 328 10.72 7.36 0.60
CA LYS A 328 11.21 8.14 1.74
C LYS A 328 11.79 9.52 1.39
N ASP A 329 12.61 9.58 0.35
CA ASP A 329 13.26 10.83 -0.11
C ASP A 329 12.26 11.84 -0.69
N ASP A 330 11.10 11.37 -1.10
CA ASP A 330 10.05 12.19 -1.71
C ASP A 330 9.11 12.79 -0.62
N ILE A 331 9.16 12.28 0.61
CA ILE A 331 8.35 12.76 1.76
C ILE A 331 9.09 13.92 2.46
N LYS A 332 8.84 15.14 1.98
CA LYS A 332 9.49 16.39 2.41
C LYS A 332 8.50 17.51 2.73
N ASP A 333 8.99 18.60 3.32
CA ASP A 333 8.17 19.77 3.62
C ASP A 333 7.52 20.31 2.32
N GLY A 334 6.22 20.61 2.39
CA GLY A 334 5.38 21.09 1.29
C GLY A 334 4.74 20.00 0.43
N VAL A 335 5.04 18.70 0.66
CA VAL A 335 4.51 17.61 -0.17
C VAL A 335 3.01 17.40 0.06
N THR A 336 2.28 17.12 -1.02
CA THR A 336 0.88 16.67 -1.01
C THR A 336 0.80 15.18 -1.33
N ILE A 337 0.30 14.39 -0.38
CA ILE A 337 0.16 12.93 -0.48
C ILE A 337 -1.32 12.56 -0.56
N CYS A 338 -1.68 11.65 -1.47
CA CYS A 338 -3.05 11.16 -1.60
C CYS A 338 -3.13 9.63 -1.58
N ASP A 339 -4.21 9.12 -1.00
CA ASP A 339 -4.67 7.75 -1.20
C ASP A 339 -6.16 7.78 -1.61
N PRO A 340 -6.48 7.53 -2.90
CA PRO A 340 -7.85 7.60 -3.40
C PRO A 340 -8.77 6.45 -2.96
N ALA A 341 -8.22 5.43 -2.30
CA ALA A 341 -8.94 4.29 -1.75
C ALA A 341 -8.34 3.92 -0.38
N CYS A 342 -8.37 4.87 0.56
CA CYS A 342 -7.46 4.89 1.71
C CYS A 342 -7.73 3.82 2.77
N GLY A 343 -8.89 3.18 2.72
CA GLY A 343 -9.31 2.29 3.79
C GLY A 343 -9.19 2.99 5.14
N VAL A 344 -8.57 2.32 6.11
CA VAL A 344 -8.31 2.87 7.45
C VAL A 344 -7.12 3.84 7.54
N GLY A 345 -6.60 4.32 6.41
CA GLY A 345 -5.64 5.42 6.31
C GLY A 345 -4.16 5.06 6.49
N LYS A 346 -3.77 3.78 6.49
CA LYS A 346 -2.39 3.35 6.81
C LYS A 346 -1.34 3.97 5.87
N PHE A 347 -1.60 4.05 4.57
CA PHE A 347 -0.68 4.64 3.59
C PHE A 347 -0.41 6.14 3.81
N LEU A 348 -1.29 6.85 4.52
CA LEU A 348 -1.13 8.27 4.81
C LEU A 348 -0.55 8.53 6.21
N LEU A 349 -0.78 7.62 7.15
CA LEU A 349 -0.31 7.75 8.53
C LEU A 349 1.10 7.19 8.74
N GLU A 350 1.47 6.08 8.09
CA GLU A 350 2.82 5.51 8.20
C GLU A 350 3.95 6.47 7.76
N PRO A 351 3.81 7.26 6.66
CA PRO A 351 4.82 8.26 6.26
C PRO A 351 5.15 9.32 7.30
N ILE A 352 4.18 9.70 8.14
CA ILE A 352 4.32 10.84 9.07
C ILE A 352 4.67 10.40 10.50
N LYS A 353 4.51 9.11 10.82
CA LYS A 353 4.51 8.58 12.20
C LYS A 353 5.75 8.93 13.02
N THR A 354 6.94 8.90 12.43
CA THR A 354 8.22 9.13 13.13
C THR A 354 8.62 10.60 13.18
N ARG A 355 7.86 11.49 12.51
CA ARG A 355 8.18 12.91 12.32
C ARG A 355 6.96 13.81 12.55
N LEU A 356 5.99 13.36 13.36
CA LEU A 356 4.75 14.11 13.63
C LEU A 356 5.03 15.52 14.15
N ASP A 357 5.90 15.68 15.16
CA ASP A 357 6.25 16.98 15.74
C ASP A 357 6.96 17.92 14.74
N HIS A 358 7.64 17.36 13.75
CA HIS A 358 8.26 18.13 12.66
C HIS A 358 7.22 18.60 11.65
N PHE A 359 6.28 17.72 11.28
CA PHE A 359 5.27 17.98 10.26
C PHE A 359 4.08 18.78 10.77
N TYR A 360 3.74 18.70 12.06
CA TYR A 360 2.58 19.35 12.64
C TYR A 360 3.00 20.16 13.87
N LYS A 361 2.92 21.49 13.76
CA LYS A 361 3.22 22.40 14.86
C LYS A 361 1.95 23.06 15.36
N ILE A 362 1.70 22.97 16.66
CA ILE A 362 0.59 23.63 17.32
C ILE A 362 1.02 25.04 17.71
N ASN A 363 0.23 26.03 17.32
CA ASN A 363 0.43 27.43 17.67
C ASN A 363 -0.89 28.05 18.13
N LYS A 364 -0.84 29.33 18.53
CA LYS A 364 -2.03 30.06 19.01
C LYS A 364 -3.13 30.21 17.95
N SER A 365 -2.78 30.10 16.66
CA SER A 365 -3.70 30.18 15.52
C SER A 365 -4.19 28.83 14.99
N GLY A 366 -3.84 27.72 15.66
CA GLY A 366 -4.25 26.35 15.30
C GLY A 366 -3.06 25.45 14.97
N ILE A 367 -3.26 24.51 14.05
CA ILE A 367 -2.24 23.55 13.62
C ILE A 367 -1.65 23.99 12.30
N THR A 368 -0.34 24.22 12.27
CA THR A 368 0.41 24.41 11.03
C THR A 368 0.95 23.07 10.55
N SER A 369 0.54 22.69 9.34
CA SER A 369 0.95 21.45 8.69
C SER A 369 2.00 21.76 7.62
N LYS A 370 3.15 21.10 7.69
CA LYS A 370 4.19 21.13 6.65
C LYS A 370 3.98 20.08 5.57
N ILE A 371 3.02 19.18 5.77
CA ILE A 371 2.64 18.15 4.82
C ILE A 371 1.12 18.16 4.72
N THR A 372 0.60 17.84 3.55
CA THR A 372 -0.84 17.70 3.35
C THR A 372 -1.14 16.27 2.91
N ILE A 373 -2.07 15.63 3.60
CA ILE A 373 -2.52 14.27 3.31
C ILE A 373 -4.00 14.28 2.93
N HIS A 374 -4.38 13.47 1.96
CA HIS A 374 -5.77 13.33 1.51
C HIS A 374 -6.12 11.86 1.27
N GLY A 375 -6.99 11.31 2.12
CA GLY A 375 -7.52 9.96 2.02
C GLY A 375 -8.99 10.00 1.63
N TYR A 376 -9.33 9.26 0.58
CA TYR A 376 -10.70 9.12 0.14
C TYR A 376 -11.14 7.67 0.19
N ASP A 377 -12.39 7.45 0.56
CA ASP A 377 -13.05 6.16 0.41
C ASP A 377 -14.51 6.37 -0.03
N LYS A 378 -15.18 5.32 -0.47
CA LYS A 378 -16.58 5.35 -0.92
C LYS A 378 -17.49 4.75 0.15
N GLY A 379 -18.63 5.38 0.41
CA GLY A 379 -19.68 4.77 1.23
C GLY A 379 -20.96 5.58 1.30
N PHE A 380 -22.11 4.92 1.38
CA PHE A 380 -23.46 5.51 1.30
C PHE A 380 -24.25 5.43 2.59
N ASP A 381 -23.93 4.47 3.45
CA ASP A 381 -24.65 4.23 4.70
C ASP A 381 -23.72 4.29 5.92
N LYS A 382 -24.32 4.18 7.11
CA LYS A 382 -23.60 4.21 8.39
C LYS A 382 -22.65 3.03 8.56
N ASP A 383 -22.85 1.92 7.84
CA ASP A 383 -22.02 0.74 7.91
C ASP A 383 -20.76 0.90 7.04
N GLU A 384 -20.87 1.55 5.88
CA GLU A 384 -19.76 1.89 4.99
C GLU A 384 -18.94 3.09 5.49
N GLN A 385 -19.52 3.98 6.31
CA GLN A 385 -18.79 5.06 7.00
C GLN A 385 -17.66 4.58 7.91
N LYS A 386 -17.71 3.32 8.38
CA LYS A 386 -16.80 2.80 9.40
C LYS A 386 -15.34 2.96 9.03
N THR A 387 -14.99 2.78 7.76
CA THR A 387 -13.60 2.81 7.29
C THR A 387 -12.95 4.18 7.50
N ILE A 388 -13.64 5.26 7.12
CA ILE A 388 -13.17 6.64 7.33
C ILE A 388 -13.21 7.04 8.80
N ILE A 389 -14.21 6.58 9.56
CA ILE A 389 -14.22 6.78 11.02
C ILE A 389 -12.98 6.14 11.66
N MET A 390 -12.61 4.93 11.24
CA MET A 390 -11.42 4.25 11.71
C MET A 390 -10.13 4.94 11.25
N ALA A 391 -10.10 5.52 10.05
CA ALA A 391 -8.97 6.34 9.61
C ALA A 391 -8.78 7.58 10.51
N LYS A 392 -9.87 8.28 10.85
CA LYS A 392 -9.85 9.43 11.77
C LYS A 392 -9.46 9.02 13.19
N ALA A 393 -9.99 7.90 13.69
CA ALA A 393 -9.61 7.33 14.98
C ALA A 393 -8.13 6.92 15.00
N ASN A 394 -7.62 6.32 13.94
CA ASN A 394 -6.21 5.99 13.81
C ASN A 394 -5.36 7.25 13.88
N MET A 395 -5.72 8.28 13.13
CA MET A 395 -5.02 9.57 13.16
C MET A 395 -5.01 10.19 14.57
N LEU A 396 -6.13 10.17 15.29
CA LEU A 396 -6.19 10.64 16.68
C LEU A 396 -5.15 9.97 17.57
N ILE A 397 -5.00 8.66 17.45
CA ILE A 397 -4.06 7.92 18.30
C ILE A 397 -2.61 8.15 17.83
N TYR A 398 -2.36 8.36 16.53
CA TYR A 398 -1.04 8.78 16.05
C TYR A 398 -0.64 10.13 16.66
N PHE A 399 -1.60 11.06 16.74
CA PHE A 399 -1.41 12.41 17.25
C PHE A 399 -1.48 12.51 18.77
N SER A 400 -1.38 11.39 19.48
CA SER A 400 -1.68 11.33 20.91
C SER A 400 -0.78 12.19 21.80
N ASP A 401 0.53 12.17 21.56
CA ASP A 401 1.47 13.02 22.29
C ASP A 401 1.17 14.51 22.03
N LEU A 402 0.89 14.87 20.78
CA LEU A 402 0.50 16.23 20.39
C LEU A 402 -0.83 16.67 21.04
N ILE A 403 -1.83 15.79 21.09
CA ILE A 403 -3.13 16.07 21.70
C ILE A 403 -3.01 16.23 23.21
N ARG A 404 -2.27 15.32 23.88
CA ARG A 404 -2.04 15.37 25.33
C ARG A 404 -1.44 16.72 25.73
N ASP A 405 -0.41 17.14 25.01
CA ASP A 405 0.33 18.35 25.34
C ASP A 405 -0.44 19.62 24.93
N ASN A 406 -1.50 19.48 24.11
CA ASN A 406 -2.31 20.57 23.57
C ASN A 406 -3.82 20.29 23.68
N ALA A 407 -4.30 19.84 24.84
CA ALA A 407 -5.71 19.46 25.04
C ALA A 407 -6.73 20.57 24.75
N GLY A 408 -6.32 21.84 24.66
CA GLY A 408 -7.17 22.96 24.24
C GLY A 408 -7.43 23.04 22.73
N ALA A 409 -6.65 22.34 21.91
CA ALA A 409 -6.69 22.41 20.44
C ALA A 409 -7.47 21.26 19.79
N THR A 410 -8.32 20.53 20.53
CA THR A 410 -9.03 19.34 19.99
C THR A 410 -9.86 19.65 18.74
N LYS A 411 -10.46 20.84 18.66
CA LYS A 411 -11.24 21.26 17.49
C LYS A 411 -10.37 21.48 16.25
N ASP A 412 -9.14 21.95 16.44
CA ASP A 412 -8.18 22.09 15.34
C ASP A 412 -7.70 20.72 14.86
N PHE A 413 -7.45 19.77 15.78
CA PHE A 413 -7.17 18.38 15.41
C PHE A 413 -8.35 17.75 14.66
N ALA A 414 -9.58 17.97 15.12
CA ALA A 414 -10.77 17.47 14.46
C ALA A 414 -10.92 18.02 13.03
N LYS A 415 -10.66 19.32 12.84
CA LYS A 415 -10.61 19.94 11.51
C LYS A 415 -9.56 19.26 10.63
N LEU A 416 -8.34 19.09 11.13
CA LEU A 416 -7.27 18.39 10.43
C LEU A 416 -7.68 16.96 10.02
N PHE A 417 -8.31 16.19 10.92
CA PHE A 417 -8.74 14.82 10.64
C PHE A 417 -9.85 14.77 9.59
N ASN A 418 -10.78 15.73 9.65
CA ASN A 418 -11.87 15.86 8.69
C ASN A 418 -11.41 16.31 7.30
N GLU A 419 -10.34 17.11 7.21
CA GLU A 419 -9.72 17.50 5.94
C GLU A 419 -8.82 16.40 5.37
N SER A 420 -8.24 15.58 6.25
CA SER A 420 -7.34 14.48 5.88
C SER A 420 -8.09 13.26 5.36
N PHE A 421 -9.27 12.95 5.88
CA PHE A 421 -10.04 11.75 5.52
C PHE A 421 -11.49 12.09 5.23
N ILE A 422 -11.93 11.79 4.00
CA ILE A 422 -13.27 12.14 3.50
C ILE A 422 -13.92 10.90 2.87
N LEU A 423 -15.16 10.62 3.28
CA LEU A 423 -16.00 9.62 2.62
C LEU A 423 -16.79 10.27 1.48
N LYS A 424 -16.76 9.66 0.31
CA LYS A 424 -17.53 10.08 -0.87
C LYS A 424 -18.90 9.39 -0.84
N THR A 425 -19.93 10.15 -0.41
CA THR A 425 -21.28 9.63 -0.11
C THR A 425 -22.33 9.86 -1.20
N ASN A 426 -22.08 10.76 -2.14
CA ASN A 426 -23.12 11.22 -3.07
C ASN A 426 -23.10 10.51 -4.43
N SER A 427 -22.22 9.53 -4.64
CA SER A 427 -22.08 8.84 -5.92
C SER A 427 -21.56 7.42 -5.80
N ILE A 428 -22.06 6.52 -6.67
CA ILE A 428 -21.57 5.12 -6.73
C ILE A 428 -20.15 5.05 -7.28
N LEU A 429 -19.68 6.13 -7.87
CA LEU A 429 -18.32 6.26 -8.34
C LEU A 429 -17.35 6.60 -7.20
N GLY A 430 -17.84 7.05 -6.03
CA GLY A 430 -16.99 7.43 -4.90
C GLY A 430 -15.95 8.46 -5.33
N THR A 431 -14.66 8.19 -5.08
CA THR A 431 -13.54 9.03 -5.55
C THR A 431 -13.57 9.28 -7.06
N LEU A 432 -14.03 8.31 -7.85
CA LEU A 432 -14.06 8.41 -9.32
C LEU A 432 -15.10 9.43 -9.84
N SER A 433 -16.03 9.90 -9.00
CA SER A 433 -16.98 10.95 -9.36
C SER A 433 -16.35 12.34 -9.46
N GLU A 434 -15.13 12.52 -8.92
CA GLU A 434 -14.44 13.80 -8.90
C GLU A 434 -13.19 13.72 -9.78
N PRO A 435 -13.23 14.29 -11.00
CA PRO A 435 -12.03 14.36 -11.84
C PRO A 435 -11.00 15.30 -11.19
N VAL A 436 -9.76 14.85 -11.08
CA VAL A 436 -8.67 15.59 -10.45
C VAL A 436 -7.45 15.54 -11.33
N GLU A 437 -6.90 16.70 -11.70
CA GLU A 437 -5.68 16.79 -12.50
C GLU A 437 -4.57 17.53 -11.76
N ASN A 438 -3.34 17.02 -11.86
CA ASN A 438 -2.11 17.70 -11.44
C ASN A 438 -2.15 18.27 -10.00
N LYS A 439 -2.70 17.50 -9.06
CA LYS A 439 -2.92 17.95 -7.68
C LYS A 439 -1.90 17.40 -6.69
N TYR A 440 -1.49 16.14 -6.84
CA TYR A 440 -0.71 15.44 -5.82
C TYR A 440 0.73 15.20 -6.25
N ASP A 441 1.67 15.36 -5.31
CA ASP A 441 3.09 15.06 -5.54
C ASP A 441 3.36 13.56 -5.36
N LEU A 442 2.66 12.92 -4.41
CA LEU A 442 2.77 11.50 -4.10
C LEU A 442 1.40 10.83 -4.00
N ILE A 443 1.29 9.63 -4.57
CA ILE A 443 0.12 8.76 -4.37
C ILE A 443 0.59 7.39 -3.88
N PHE A 444 0.04 6.95 -2.76
CA PHE A 444 0.21 5.59 -2.23
C PHE A 444 -1.16 4.96 -2.16
N THR A 445 -1.36 3.80 -2.79
CA THR A 445 -2.71 3.21 -2.79
C THR A 445 -2.73 1.74 -3.16
N ASN A 446 -3.77 1.08 -2.68
CA ASN A 446 -4.20 -0.25 -3.07
C ASN A 446 -5.67 -0.16 -3.50
N PRO A 447 -5.95 0.13 -4.79
CA PRO A 447 -7.30 0.34 -5.28
C PRO A 447 -8.08 -0.99 -5.35
N PRO A 448 -9.42 -0.95 -5.32
CA PRO A 448 -10.25 -2.16 -5.32
C PRO A 448 -10.15 -2.97 -6.63
N TYR A 449 -10.08 -4.30 -6.52
CA TYR A 449 -9.87 -5.24 -7.64
C TYR A 449 -11.17 -5.82 -8.23
N VAL A 450 -12.15 -4.96 -8.55
CA VAL A 450 -13.50 -5.43 -8.95
C VAL A 450 -13.68 -5.36 -10.46
N THR A 451 -13.85 -6.53 -11.10
CA THR A 451 -14.11 -6.61 -12.55
C THR A 451 -15.60 -6.63 -12.89
N SER A 452 -16.40 -7.41 -12.14
CA SER A 452 -17.83 -7.68 -12.42
C SER A 452 -18.79 -6.52 -12.14
N GLY A 453 -18.36 -5.48 -11.42
CA GLY A 453 -19.15 -4.26 -11.14
C GLY A 453 -18.78 -3.05 -12.00
N SER A 454 -17.73 -3.15 -12.83
CA SER A 454 -17.19 -2.01 -13.57
C SER A 454 -18.12 -1.51 -14.69
N SER A 455 -19.00 -2.38 -15.22
CA SER A 455 -19.98 -2.00 -16.25
C SER A 455 -20.94 -0.92 -15.74
N ASN A 456 -21.47 -1.08 -14.54
CA ASN A 456 -22.42 -0.14 -13.94
C ASN A 456 -21.75 1.22 -13.68
N LEU A 457 -20.50 1.22 -13.20
CA LEU A 457 -19.75 2.47 -13.01
C LEU A 457 -19.47 3.17 -14.34
N LYS A 458 -19.10 2.43 -15.38
CA LYS A 458 -18.89 2.98 -16.72
C LYS A 458 -20.17 3.54 -17.33
N GLU A 459 -21.33 2.96 -17.04
CA GLU A 459 -22.62 3.50 -17.46
C GLU A 459 -22.95 4.81 -16.78
N GLU A 460 -22.69 4.96 -15.47
CA GLU A 460 -22.84 6.24 -14.78
C GLU A 460 -21.86 7.30 -15.31
N ILE A 461 -20.60 6.92 -15.55
CA ILE A 461 -19.62 7.80 -16.19
C ILE A 461 -20.15 8.29 -17.55
N LYS A 462 -20.77 7.40 -18.36
CA LYS A 462 -21.33 7.75 -19.68
C LYS A 462 -22.47 8.77 -19.64
N LYS A 463 -23.16 8.91 -18.49
CA LYS A 463 -24.26 9.85 -18.32
C LYS A 463 -23.77 11.27 -18.01
N ASP A 464 -22.51 11.42 -17.58
CA ASP A 464 -21.90 12.69 -17.21
C ASP A 464 -20.88 13.12 -18.27
N GLY A 465 -21.13 14.27 -18.90
CA GLY A 465 -20.28 14.77 -19.99
C GLY A 465 -18.84 15.05 -19.58
N ASP A 466 -18.61 15.49 -18.35
CA ASP A 466 -17.27 15.78 -17.84
C ASP A 466 -16.52 14.48 -17.52
N LEU A 467 -17.21 13.51 -16.92
CA LEU A 467 -16.62 12.20 -16.62
C LEU A 467 -16.34 11.38 -17.89
N VAL A 468 -17.17 11.45 -18.93
CA VAL A 468 -16.85 10.83 -20.25
C VAL A 468 -15.57 11.40 -20.83
N ASN A 469 -15.39 12.72 -20.72
CA ASN A 469 -14.19 13.39 -21.22
C ASN A 469 -12.96 13.08 -20.38
N TYR A 470 -13.16 12.84 -19.09
CA TYR A 470 -12.11 12.48 -18.17
C TYR A 470 -11.71 11.00 -18.26
N TYR A 471 -12.63 10.05 -18.38
CA TYR A 471 -12.30 8.60 -18.46
C TYR A 471 -12.36 8.09 -19.90
N LYS A 472 -11.30 8.38 -20.66
CA LYS A 472 -11.21 8.01 -22.08
C LYS A 472 -10.56 6.65 -22.29
N ILE A 473 -9.83 6.17 -21.29
CA ILE A 473 -9.12 4.91 -21.39
C ILE A 473 -10.11 3.79 -21.05
N ASN A 474 -10.51 3.02 -22.07
CA ASN A 474 -11.46 1.92 -21.92
C ASN A 474 -10.81 0.67 -21.28
N ALA A 475 -10.18 0.84 -20.11
CA ALA A 475 -9.58 -0.22 -19.31
C ALA A 475 -10.63 -1.11 -18.66
N MET A 476 -10.33 -2.37 -18.39
CA MET A 476 -11.24 -3.28 -17.69
C MET A 476 -11.16 -3.13 -16.17
N GLY A 477 -12.30 -3.35 -15.52
CA GLY A 477 -12.40 -3.33 -14.06
C GLY A 477 -12.39 -1.92 -13.46
N VAL A 478 -12.67 -1.87 -12.16
CA VAL A 478 -12.62 -0.64 -11.37
C VAL A 478 -11.17 -0.20 -11.18
N GLU A 479 -10.23 -1.14 -11.08
CA GLU A 479 -8.80 -0.90 -10.99
C GLU A 479 -8.27 -0.08 -12.18
N GLY A 480 -8.80 -0.29 -13.39
CA GLY A 480 -8.42 0.48 -14.57
C GLY A 480 -8.85 1.96 -14.50
N LEU A 481 -10.04 2.23 -13.95
CA LEU A 481 -10.53 3.61 -13.73
C LEU A 481 -9.70 4.34 -12.68
N PHE A 482 -9.33 3.65 -11.58
CA PHE A 482 -8.43 4.21 -10.59
C PHE A 482 -7.04 4.49 -11.18
N MET A 483 -6.49 3.62 -12.02
CA MET A 483 -5.22 3.88 -12.69
C MET A 483 -5.26 5.14 -13.57
N GLU A 484 -6.33 5.35 -14.36
CA GLU A 484 -6.51 6.58 -15.13
C GLU A 484 -6.59 7.80 -14.20
N TRP A 485 -7.37 7.71 -13.12
CA TRP A 485 -7.50 8.78 -12.15
C TRP A 485 -6.17 9.12 -11.47
N ILE A 486 -5.42 8.12 -11.02
CA ILE A 486 -4.13 8.29 -10.31
C ILE A 486 -3.13 9.02 -11.20
N ILE A 487 -2.95 8.55 -12.45
CA ILE A 487 -1.99 9.15 -13.38
C ILE A 487 -2.36 10.62 -13.69
N LYS A 488 -3.65 10.91 -13.86
CA LYS A 488 -4.12 12.29 -14.10
C LYS A 488 -3.97 13.17 -12.86
N ALA A 489 -4.28 12.66 -11.69
CA ALA A 489 -4.20 13.38 -10.42
C ALA A 489 -2.78 13.71 -9.97
N LEU A 490 -1.77 12.94 -10.41
CA LEU A 490 -0.37 13.28 -10.20
C LEU A 490 0.00 14.60 -10.88
N LYS A 491 0.75 15.46 -10.18
CA LYS A 491 1.46 16.60 -10.77
C LYS A 491 2.53 16.12 -11.76
N PRO A 492 2.95 16.96 -12.73
CA PRO A 492 4.15 16.69 -13.51
C PRO A 492 5.35 16.41 -12.59
N GLY A 493 6.03 15.29 -12.81
CA GLY A 493 7.13 14.82 -11.93
C GLY A 493 6.69 14.13 -10.63
N GLY A 494 5.40 14.12 -10.31
CA GLY A 494 4.84 13.41 -9.16
C GLY A 494 4.95 11.89 -9.31
N LYS A 495 4.94 11.16 -8.20
CA LYS A 495 5.16 9.71 -8.18
C LYS A 495 3.99 8.96 -7.56
N ALA A 496 3.74 7.75 -8.05
CA ALA A 496 2.79 6.84 -7.44
C ALA A 496 3.41 5.48 -7.18
N PHE A 497 3.05 4.89 -6.05
CA PHE A 497 3.35 3.51 -5.68
C PHE A 497 2.02 2.81 -5.43
N ILE A 498 1.68 1.90 -6.33
CA ILE A 498 0.35 1.37 -6.48
C ILE A 498 0.42 -0.14 -6.38
N VAL A 499 -0.40 -0.74 -5.51
CA VAL A 499 -0.62 -2.19 -5.57
C VAL A 499 -1.59 -2.49 -6.70
N VAL A 500 -1.21 -3.34 -7.64
CA VAL A 500 -2.03 -3.69 -8.81
C VAL A 500 -2.18 -5.21 -8.95
N PRO A 501 -3.35 -5.72 -9.39
CA PRO A 501 -3.51 -7.13 -9.73
C PRO A 501 -2.85 -7.46 -11.07
N ASP A 502 -2.48 -8.72 -11.26
CA ASP A 502 -1.89 -9.24 -12.49
C ASP A 502 -2.68 -8.94 -13.79
N GLY A 503 -3.99 -8.80 -13.68
CA GLY A 503 -4.89 -8.49 -14.81
C GLY A 503 -4.47 -7.25 -15.61
N ILE A 504 -4.03 -6.18 -14.94
CA ILE A 504 -3.57 -4.94 -15.61
C ILE A 504 -2.38 -5.20 -16.55
N PHE A 505 -1.53 -6.14 -16.17
CA PHE A 505 -0.32 -6.49 -16.92
C PHE A 505 -0.55 -7.50 -18.04
N ASN A 506 -1.66 -8.26 -18.00
CA ASN A 506 -1.84 -9.42 -18.88
C ASN A 506 -3.07 -9.39 -19.77
N ARG A 507 -4.14 -8.68 -19.40
CA ARG A 507 -5.39 -8.68 -20.18
C ARG A 507 -5.20 -7.94 -21.49
N GLN A 508 -5.68 -8.52 -22.59
CA GLN A 508 -5.65 -7.89 -23.92
C GLN A 508 -6.40 -6.55 -23.95
N ASN A 509 -7.54 -6.49 -23.26
CA ASN A 509 -8.37 -5.28 -23.19
C ASN A 509 -7.67 -4.10 -22.48
N ASP A 510 -6.67 -4.38 -21.64
CA ASP A 510 -5.89 -3.36 -20.92
C ASP A 510 -4.67 -2.86 -21.70
N LYS A 511 -4.50 -3.24 -22.98
CA LYS A 511 -3.46 -2.68 -23.86
C LYS A 511 -3.50 -1.16 -23.90
N THR A 512 -4.70 -0.57 -23.94
CA THR A 512 -4.88 0.89 -23.98
C THR A 512 -4.43 1.55 -22.68
N LEU A 513 -4.66 0.90 -21.54
CA LEU A 513 -4.17 1.34 -20.24
C LEU A 513 -2.65 1.26 -20.14
N ARG A 514 -2.04 0.15 -20.59
CA ARG A 514 -0.57 0.02 -20.64
C ARG A 514 0.05 1.07 -21.55
N LYS A 515 -0.58 1.35 -22.70
CA LYS A 515 -0.15 2.44 -23.58
C LYS A 515 -0.23 3.80 -22.88
N PHE A 516 -1.35 4.11 -22.24
CA PHE A 516 -1.53 5.34 -21.48
C PHE A 516 -0.45 5.50 -20.40
N LEU A 517 -0.11 4.40 -19.71
CA LEU A 517 0.94 4.39 -18.70
C LEU A 517 2.32 4.74 -19.27
N ILE A 518 2.72 4.15 -20.41
CA ILE A 518 4.00 4.50 -21.08
C ILE A 518 3.98 5.94 -21.59
N ASP A 519 2.86 6.38 -22.14
CA ASP A 519 2.74 7.70 -22.74
C ASP A 519 2.88 8.80 -21.67
N GLU A 520 2.24 8.63 -20.51
CA GLU A 520 2.20 9.64 -19.43
C GLU A 520 3.29 9.50 -18.37
N CYS A 521 3.84 8.31 -18.16
CA CYS A 521 4.70 8.02 -17.01
C CYS A 521 6.04 7.37 -17.40
N PHE A 522 7.02 7.56 -16.52
CA PHE A 522 8.17 6.68 -16.39
C PHE A 522 7.82 5.51 -15.47
N ILE A 523 8.20 4.30 -15.86
CA ILE A 523 8.11 3.10 -15.02
C ILE A 523 9.43 2.96 -14.27
N ASP A 524 9.41 3.20 -12.96
CA ASP A 524 10.60 3.08 -12.13
C ASP A 524 10.83 1.64 -11.68
N GLY A 525 9.76 0.92 -11.36
CA GLY A 525 9.88 -0.49 -10.99
C GLY A 525 8.58 -1.25 -10.86
N ILE A 526 8.68 -2.57 -10.97
CA ILE A 526 7.61 -3.53 -10.73
C ILE A 526 8.13 -4.62 -9.78
N ILE A 527 7.48 -4.79 -8.63
CA ILE A 527 7.85 -5.81 -7.63
C ILE A 527 6.70 -6.82 -7.56
N SER A 528 6.98 -8.07 -7.89
CA SER A 528 6.01 -9.16 -7.85
C SER A 528 5.85 -9.65 -6.41
N LEU A 529 4.64 -9.54 -5.87
CA LEU A 529 4.31 -10.01 -4.52
C LEU A 529 3.84 -11.47 -4.57
N PRO A 530 4.12 -12.28 -3.53
CA PRO A 530 3.70 -13.66 -3.50
C PRO A 530 2.17 -13.80 -3.44
N GLU A 531 1.66 -14.93 -3.90
CA GLU A 531 0.23 -15.27 -3.78
C GLU A 531 -0.20 -15.26 -2.29
N LYS A 532 -1.48 -15.01 -2.03
CA LYS A 532 -2.01 -14.87 -0.66
C LYS A 532 -1.41 -13.71 0.15
N THR A 533 -0.58 -12.84 -0.44
CA THR A 533 -0.21 -11.54 0.17
C THR A 533 -1.45 -10.73 0.55
N PHE A 534 -2.51 -10.80 -0.24
CA PHE A 534 -3.82 -10.24 0.08
C PHE A 534 -4.85 -11.37 0.13
N PHE A 535 -5.45 -11.61 1.30
CA PHE A 535 -6.37 -12.75 1.50
C PHE A 535 -7.65 -12.72 0.67
N THR A 536 -8.00 -11.54 0.16
CA THR A 536 -9.24 -11.33 -0.60
C THR A 536 -9.12 -11.64 -2.07
N THR A 537 -7.91 -11.91 -2.57
CA THR A 537 -7.68 -12.27 -3.95
C THR A 537 -6.71 -13.45 -4.05
N PRO A 538 -7.09 -14.52 -4.77
CA PRO A 538 -6.13 -15.56 -5.13
C PRO A 538 -5.14 -15.06 -6.20
N LYS A 539 -5.47 -13.96 -6.90
CA LYS A 539 -4.62 -13.42 -7.97
C LYS A 539 -3.33 -12.83 -7.42
N LYS A 540 -2.28 -12.98 -8.22
CA LYS A 540 -0.99 -12.34 -7.94
C LYS A 540 -1.12 -10.81 -8.01
N THR A 541 -0.40 -10.13 -7.13
CA THR A 541 -0.37 -8.67 -7.04
C THR A 541 1.05 -8.15 -7.19
N TYR A 542 1.18 -6.88 -7.55
CA TYR A 542 2.48 -6.25 -7.79
C TYR A 542 2.49 -4.86 -7.17
N ILE A 543 3.65 -4.43 -6.69
CA ILE A 543 3.90 -3.00 -6.42
C ILE A 543 4.41 -2.39 -7.71
N LEU A 544 3.69 -1.41 -8.22
CA LEU A 544 4.04 -0.63 -9.40
C LEU A 544 4.48 0.77 -8.96
N ALA A 545 5.75 1.09 -9.23
CA ALA A 545 6.33 2.41 -8.98
C ALA A 545 6.44 3.18 -10.30
N ILE A 546 5.76 4.33 -10.36
CA ILE A 546 5.73 5.20 -11.54
C ILE A 546 5.99 6.67 -11.18
N GLN A 547 6.52 7.41 -12.15
CA GLN A 547 6.66 8.86 -12.07
C GLN A 547 5.98 9.50 -13.28
N LYS A 548 5.05 10.44 -13.06
CA LYS A 548 4.44 11.19 -14.16
C LYS A 548 5.49 12.05 -14.85
N LYS A 549 5.51 12.03 -16.18
CA LYS A 549 6.45 12.83 -16.96
C LYS A 549 6.20 14.32 -16.74
N ASN A 550 7.26 15.12 -16.87
CA ASN A 550 7.12 16.57 -16.89
C ASN A 550 6.49 17.03 -18.20
N LYS A 551 6.86 16.37 -19.30
CA LYS A 551 6.26 16.56 -20.63
C LYS A 551 5.95 15.19 -21.23
N ILE A 552 4.79 15.05 -21.86
CA ILE A 552 4.38 13.79 -22.52
C ILE A 552 5.40 13.34 -23.59
N SER A 553 6.09 14.29 -24.22
CA SER A 553 7.15 14.02 -25.20
C SER A 553 8.41 13.36 -24.61
N ASP A 554 8.58 13.34 -23.30
CA ASP A 554 9.76 12.77 -22.66
C ASP A 554 9.77 11.24 -22.86
N MET A 555 10.87 10.73 -23.41
CA MET A 555 11.04 9.29 -23.63
C MET A 555 11.86 8.67 -22.50
N GLN A 556 11.37 7.56 -21.96
CA GLN A 556 12.14 6.79 -21.00
C GLN A 556 13.33 6.14 -21.69
N THR A 557 14.54 6.39 -21.19
CA THR A 557 15.75 5.65 -21.59
C THR A 557 16.29 4.77 -20.47
N ASP A 558 15.97 5.12 -19.23
CA ASP A 558 16.41 4.38 -18.06
C ASP A 558 15.68 3.04 -17.98
N PRO A 559 16.35 1.99 -17.50
CA PRO A 559 15.72 0.69 -17.36
C PRO A 559 14.69 0.68 -16.23
N VAL A 560 13.94 -0.41 -16.15
CA VAL A 560 12.92 -0.67 -15.11
C VAL A 560 13.48 -1.67 -14.09
N PHE A 561 13.32 -1.36 -12.81
CA PHE A 561 13.65 -2.29 -11.72
C PHE A 561 12.59 -3.38 -11.62
N THR A 562 13.00 -4.65 -11.57
CA THR A 562 12.05 -5.77 -11.40
C THR A 562 12.54 -6.74 -10.34
N TYR A 563 11.63 -7.19 -9.48
CA TYR A 563 12.00 -8.05 -8.35
C TYR A 563 10.93 -9.11 -8.06
N LEU A 564 11.34 -10.34 -7.75
CA LEU A 564 10.45 -11.41 -7.31
C LEU A 564 10.52 -11.60 -5.78
N VAL A 565 9.40 -11.39 -5.11
CA VAL A 565 9.25 -11.64 -3.67
C VAL A 565 8.63 -13.02 -3.47
N SER A 566 9.31 -13.90 -2.73
CA SER A 566 8.75 -15.16 -2.25
C SER A 566 8.03 -14.96 -0.91
N GLU A 567 8.64 -14.23 0.01
CA GLU A 567 8.10 -13.95 1.33
C GLU A 567 8.27 -12.48 1.73
N ILE A 568 7.28 -11.95 2.45
CA ILE A 568 7.20 -10.53 2.81
C ILE A 568 7.63 -10.24 4.27
N GLY A 569 8.24 -11.22 4.94
CA GLY A 569 8.62 -11.11 6.36
C GLY A 569 7.49 -11.35 7.34
N GLU A 570 6.39 -11.96 6.88
CA GLU A 570 5.30 -12.52 7.70
C GLU A 570 4.66 -13.71 6.97
N SER A 571 4.02 -14.62 7.71
CA SER A 571 3.26 -15.72 7.14
C SER A 571 2.12 -15.19 6.28
N ARG A 572 1.82 -15.89 5.18
CA ARG A 572 0.79 -15.49 4.22
C ARG A 572 -0.57 -16.13 4.52
N ASP A 573 -0.69 -16.78 5.67
CA ASP A 573 -1.96 -17.21 6.26
C ASP A 573 -2.61 -16.08 7.07
N VAL A 574 -3.86 -16.28 7.47
CA VAL A 574 -4.67 -15.31 8.21
C VAL A 574 -4.00 -14.86 9.52
N TYR A 575 -3.06 -15.62 10.07
CA TYR A 575 -2.38 -15.33 11.32
C TYR A 575 -1.23 -14.33 11.20
N ARG A 576 -0.59 -14.18 10.03
CA ARG A 576 0.48 -13.17 9.78
C ARG A 576 1.61 -13.21 10.82
N PHE A 577 2.13 -14.39 11.14
CA PHE A 577 3.27 -14.50 12.07
C PHE A 577 4.52 -13.94 11.44
N ASP A 578 5.31 -13.15 12.17
CA ASP A 578 6.62 -12.73 11.68
C ASP A 578 7.48 -13.97 11.35
N ILE A 579 8.12 -13.93 10.18
CA ILE A 579 9.07 -14.95 9.71
C ILE A 579 10.40 -14.28 9.38
N GLU A 580 11.50 -15.04 9.46
CA GLU A 580 12.83 -14.51 9.19
C GLU A 580 13.01 -14.08 7.73
N GLN A 581 12.43 -14.82 6.77
CA GLN A 581 12.58 -14.52 5.35
C GLN A 581 11.75 -13.30 4.95
N ASN A 582 12.42 -12.26 4.48
CA ASN A 582 11.79 -11.01 4.04
C ASN A 582 12.42 -10.47 2.75
N ASP A 583 12.06 -11.08 1.63
CA ASP A 583 12.55 -10.68 0.31
C ASP A 583 12.03 -9.29 -0.09
N LEU A 584 10.86 -8.89 0.44
CA LEU A 584 10.28 -7.58 0.16
C LEU A 584 11.15 -6.45 0.71
N GLN A 585 11.68 -6.61 1.92
CA GLN A 585 12.59 -5.62 2.51
C GLN A 585 13.89 -5.51 1.71
N GLU A 586 14.43 -6.63 1.22
CA GLU A 586 15.60 -6.61 0.33
C GLU A 586 15.29 -5.91 -1.00
N ALA A 587 14.10 -6.16 -1.57
CA ALA A 587 13.62 -5.45 -2.76
C ALA A 587 13.61 -3.92 -2.57
N VAL A 588 13.19 -3.43 -1.40
CA VAL A 588 13.18 -1.99 -1.05
C VAL A 588 14.62 -1.44 -0.98
N THR A 589 15.54 -2.17 -0.34
CA THR A 589 16.94 -1.80 -0.25
C THR A 589 17.57 -1.66 -1.64
N LEU A 590 17.40 -2.68 -2.47
CA LEU A 590 17.92 -2.71 -3.84
C LEU A 590 17.26 -1.64 -4.73
N PHE A 591 15.96 -1.41 -4.57
CA PHE A 591 15.25 -0.33 -5.28
C PHE A 591 15.82 1.05 -4.92
N THR A 592 16.20 1.27 -3.66
CA THR A 592 16.83 2.52 -3.22
C THR A 592 18.19 2.73 -3.87
N PHE A 593 19.02 1.69 -3.92
CA PHE A 593 20.29 1.73 -4.66
C PHE A 593 20.09 1.96 -6.16
N PHE A 594 19.07 1.32 -6.75
CA PHE A 594 18.70 1.52 -8.14
C PHE A 594 18.29 2.98 -8.41
N LYS A 595 17.45 3.60 -7.57
CA LYS A 595 17.07 5.02 -7.69
C LYS A 595 18.29 5.95 -7.74
N GLY A 596 19.32 5.65 -6.94
CA GLY A 596 20.57 6.42 -6.90
C GLY A 596 21.47 6.25 -8.14
N ASN A 597 21.42 5.11 -8.83
CA ASN A 597 22.30 4.82 -9.98
C ASN A 597 21.65 3.87 -11.02
N LYS A 598 20.55 4.29 -11.65
CA LYS A 598 19.75 3.45 -12.56
C LYS A 598 20.56 2.75 -13.67
N LYS A 599 21.53 3.44 -14.27
CA LYS A 599 22.29 2.94 -15.43
C LYS A 599 23.37 1.92 -15.06
N GLN A 600 24.02 2.08 -13.91
CA GLN A 600 25.13 1.20 -13.51
C GLN A 600 24.73 0.18 -12.45
N PHE A 601 23.52 0.26 -11.88
CA PHE A 601 23.02 -0.67 -10.87
C PHE A 601 23.16 -2.14 -11.27
N LYS A 602 22.95 -2.47 -12.56
CA LYS A 602 23.14 -3.83 -13.09
C LYS A 602 24.54 -4.40 -12.84
N LYS A 603 25.58 -3.56 -12.71
CA LYS A 603 26.97 -4.01 -12.45
C LYS A 603 27.23 -4.39 -10.99
N ILE A 604 26.41 -3.87 -10.08
CA ILE A 604 26.57 -4.08 -8.63
C ILE A 604 25.48 -5.00 -8.06
N ASN A 605 24.41 -5.25 -8.81
CA ASN A 605 23.37 -6.18 -8.42
C ASN A 605 23.83 -7.64 -8.55
N ASN A 606 23.90 -8.34 -7.41
CA ASN A 606 24.19 -9.77 -7.35
C ASN A 606 22.97 -10.60 -6.93
N ASP A 607 21.81 -9.98 -6.70
CA ASP A 607 20.61 -10.68 -6.29
C ASP A 607 19.89 -11.29 -7.50
N LYS A 608 19.72 -12.61 -7.48
CA LYS A 608 19.03 -13.38 -8.52
C LYS A 608 17.53 -13.07 -8.61
N ARG A 609 16.91 -12.57 -7.55
CA ARG A 609 15.51 -12.10 -7.52
C ARG A 609 15.35 -10.75 -8.20
N CYS A 610 16.43 -10.01 -8.41
CA CYS A 610 16.41 -8.70 -9.06
C CYS A 610 16.89 -8.80 -10.52
N LYS A 611 16.03 -8.43 -11.48
CA LYS A 611 16.40 -8.25 -12.88
C LYS A 611 16.12 -6.81 -13.31
N ILE A 612 17.04 -6.22 -14.07
CA ILE A 612 16.88 -4.89 -14.63
C ILE A 612 16.50 -5.01 -16.09
N GLN A 613 15.34 -4.47 -16.45
CA GLN A 613 14.70 -4.70 -17.74
C GLN A 613 14.74 -3.43 -18.58
N ASN A 614 14.96 -3.59 -19.88
CA ASN A 614 14.91 -2.44 -20.77
C ASN A 614 13.46 -1.99 -20.92
N ILE A 615 13.20 -0.68 -20.97
CA ILE A 615 11.85 -0.17 -21.22
C ILE A 615 11.23 -0.69 -22.52
N LYS A 616 12.05 -1.05 -23.52
CA LYS A 616 11.61 -1.67 -24.77
C LYS A 616 10.92 -3.03 -24.57
N SER A 617 11.12 -3.69 -23.44
CA SER A 617 10.43 -4.95 -23.09
C SER A 617 9.00 -4.73 -22.60
N PHE A 618 8.61 -3.48 -22.31
CA PHE A 618 7.27 -3.12 -21.82
C PHE A 618 6.40 -2.60 -22.97
N VAL A 619 6.22 -3.41 -24.01
CA VAL A 619 5.35 -3.05 -25.13
C VAL A 619 3.87 -3.22 -24.71
N PRO A 620 2.93 -2.32 -25.06
CA PRO A 620 1.53 -2.45 -24.63
C PRO A 620 0.85 -3.75 -25.11
N ASP A 621 1.27 -4.28 -26.25
CA ASP A 621 0.78 -5.54 -26.84
C ASP A 621 1.27 -6.80 -26.11
N GLU A 622 2.28 -6.68 -25.26
CA GLU A 622 2.89 -7.82 -24.56
C GLU A 622 2.48 -7.87 -23.08
N HIS A 623 2.73 -9.04 -22.47
CA HIS A 623 2.50 -9.26 -21.04
C HIS A 623 3.58 -8.60 -20.21
N TRP A 624 3.19 -7.80 -19.21
CA TRP A 624 4.10 -7.17 -18.26
C TRP A 624 4.29 -7.97 -16.97
N SER A 625 3.76 -9.19 -16.88
CA SER A 625 4.04 -10.11 -15.77
C SER A 625 5.52 -10.47 -15.72
N ILE A 626 6.25 -9.76 -14.87
CA ILE A 626 7.71 -9.86 -14.76
C ILE A 626 8.17 -11.26 -14.37
N ASP A 627 7.34 -12.04 -13.68
CA ASP A 627 7.56 -13.45 -13.38
C ASP A 627 7.97 -14.29 -14.58
N ARG A 628 7.51 -13.95 -15.78
CA ARG A 628 7.82 -14.70 -17.00
C ARG A 628 9.29 -14.53 -17.42
N TRP A 629 10.00 -13.57 -16.86
CA TRP A 629 11.42 -13.34 -17.12
C TRP A 629 12.35 -14.16 -16.23
N TRP A 630 11.80 -14.96 -15.32
CA TRP A 630 12.53 -16.02 -14.63
C TRP A 630 12.13 -17.38 -15.19
N SER A 631 13.12 -18.20 -15.49
CA SER A 631 12.90 -19.60 -15.90
C SER A 631 12.30 -20.41 -14.75
N LYS A 632 11.77 -21.59 -15.06
CA LYS A 632 11.24 -22.50 -14.04
C LYS A 632 12.34 -22.90 -13.06
N GLU A 633 13.53 -23.19 -13.56
CA GLU A 633 14.72 -23.58 -12.78
C GLU A 633 15.17 -22.45 -11.86
N GLU A 634 15.20 -21.20 -12.36
CA GLU A 634 15.48 -20.03 -11.52
C GLU A 634 14.44 -19.92 -10.39
N LYS A 635 13.14 -20.04 -10.69
CA LYS A 635 12.10 -19.95 -9.66
C LYS A 635 12.17 -21.05 -8.61
N ILE A 636 12.57 -22.25 -9.02
CA ILE A 636 12.82 -23.39 -8.10
C ILE A 636 14.02 -23.09 -7.21
N GLU A 637 15.15 -22.63 -7.79
CA GLU A 637 16.34 -22.25 -7.01
C GLU A 637 16.02 -21.15 -5.98
N LEU A 638 15.16 -20.21 -6.36
CA LEU A 638 14.73 -19.13 -5.49
C LEU A 638 13.66 -19.56 -4.47
N GLY A 639 13.17 -20.81 -4.49
CA GLY A 639 12.11 -21.26 -3.58
C GLY A 639 10.74 -20.60 -3.81
N ILE A 640 10.53 -20.01 -4.99
CA ILE A 640 9.25 -19.38 -5.38
C ILE A 640 8.27 -20.45 -5.87
N ILE A 641 8.79 -21.46 -6.56
CA ILE A 641 8.05 -22.64 -6.99
C ILE A 641 8.70 -23.82 -6.29
N GLU A 642 7.94 -24.55 -5.48
CA GLU A 642 8.42 -25.81 -4.95
C GLU A 642 8.70 -26.78 -6.09
N HIS A 643 9.64 -27.72 -5.87
CA HIS A 643 9.84 -28.84 -6.77
C HIS A 643 8.67 -29.83 -6.58
N VAL A 644 7.44 -29.40 -6.89
CA VAL A 644 6.24 -30.12 -6.48
C VAL A 644 6.13 -31.41 -7.27
N LYS A 645 6.22 -32.52 -6.54
CA LYS A 645 5.74 -33.83 -6.99
C LYS A 645 4.27 -34.05 -6.62
N SER A 646 3.70 -33.39 -5.58
CA SER A 646 2.29 -33.54 -5.14
C SER A 646 1.72 -32.31 -4.38
N ILE A 647 0.40 -32.06 -4.46
CA ILE A 647 -0.35 -31.02 -3.71
C ILE A 647 -1.39 -31.63 -2.76
N SER A 648 -1.78 -30.93 -1.67
CA SER A 648 -2.82 -31.42 -0.74
C SER A 648 -4.25 -31.36 -1.32
N THR A 649 -5.20 -32.05 -0.68
CA THR A 649 -6.63 -32.03 -1.07
C THR A 649 -7.27 -30.64 -0.96
N ASP A 650 -6.92 -29.87 0.07
CA ASP A 650 -7.40 -28.48 0.25
C ASP A 650 -6.85 -27.55 -0.84
N GLU A 651 -5.56 -27.66 -1.17
CA GLU A 651 -4.93 -26.89 -2.24
C GLU A 651 -5.48 -27.25 -3.63
N PHE A 652 -5.84 -28.52 -3.84
CA PHE A 652 -6.53 -28.92 -5.07
C PHE A 652 -7.93 -28.31 -5.16
N GLY A 653 -8.65 -28.22 -4.03
CA GLY A 653 -9.93 -27.50 -3.94
C GLY A 653 -9.79 -26.01 -4.29
N ASP A 654 -8.77 -25.34 -3.76
CA ASP A 654 -8.43 -23.95 -4.10
C ASP A 654 -8.13 -23.80 -5.61
N LEU A 655 -7.32 -24.70 -6.18
CA LEU A 655 -6.98 -24.70 -7.60
C LEU A 655 -8.22 -24.85 -8.50
N ILE A 656 -9.16 -25.74 -8.14
CA ILE A 656 -10.43 -25.91 -8.88
C ILE A 656 -11.23 -24.60 -8.86
N ASN A 657 -11.29 -23.92 -7.71
CA ASN A 657 -11.99 -22.64 -7.59
C ASN A 657 -11.35 -21.55 -8.46
N ASP A 658 -10.03 -21.49 -8.51
CA ASP A 658 -9.29 -20.54 -9.34
C ASP A 658 -9.50 -20.78 -10.84
N ILE A 659 -9.47 -22.05 -11.26
CA ILE A 659 -9.77 -22.45 -12.63
C ILE A 659 -11.21 -22.06 -12.97
N SER A 660 -12.17 -22.37 -12.09
CA SER A 660 -13.58 -22.02 -12.27
C SER A 660 -13.77 -20.51 -12.44
N SER A 661 -13.13 -19.70 -11.59
CA SER A 661 -13.20 -18.24 -11.70
C SER A 661 -12.61 -17.75 -13.03
N THR A 662 -11.49 -18.31 -13.45
CA THR A 662 -10.83 -17.93 -14.70
C THR A 662 -11.63 -18.34 -15.94
N LEU A 663 -12.27 -19.50 -15.90
CA LEU A 663 -13.22 -19.93 -16.93
C LEU A 663 -14.43 -19.00 -16.98
N GLY A 664 -14.90 -18.52 -15.83
CA GLY A 664 -15.94 -17.49 -15.73
C GLY A 664 -15.54 -16.19 -16.43
N GLU A 665 -14.33 -15.69 -16.18
CA GLU A 665 -13.80 -14.50 -16.85
C GLU A 665 -13.64 -14.71 -18.36
N SER A 666 -13.10 -15.86 -18.76
CA SER A 666 -12.95 -16.24 -20.17
C SER A 666 -14.31 -16.29 -20.89
N SER A 667 -15.35 -16.80 -20.22
CA SER A 667 -16.73 -16.81 -20.72
C SER A 667 -17.26 -15.40 -20.98
N VAL A 668 -16.95 -14.43 -20.10
CA VAL A 668 -17.31 -13.02 -20.30
C VAL A 668 -16.61 -12.46 -21.54
N ILE A 669 -15.30 -12.70 -21.70
CA ILE A 669 -14.52 -12.25 -22.87
C ILE A 669 -15.13 -12.81 -24.17
N VAL A 670 -15.46 -14.10 -24.22
CA VAL A 670 -16.09 -14.72 -25.39
C VAL A 670 -17.45 -14.10 -25.70
N LYS A 671 -18.26 -13.81 -24.67
CA LYS A 671 -19.57 -13.14 -24.83
C LYS A 671 -19.42 -11.72 -25.36
N GLU A 672 -18.46 -10.94 -24.87
CA GLU A 672 -18.20 -9.58 -25.35
C GLU A 672 -17.79 -9.57 -26.83
N VAL A 673 -16.93 -10.50 -27.23
CA VAL A 673 -16.50 -10.65 -28.62
C VAL A 673 -17.68 -11.07 -29.52
N SER A 674 -18.62 -11.86 -29.00
CA SER A 674 -19.86 -12.23 -29.69
C SER A 674 -20.81 -11.04 -29.91
N LEU A 675 -20.81 -10.06 -29.00
CA LEU A 675 -21.68 -8.87 -29.08
C LEU A 675 -21.17 -7.79 -30.05
N GLN A 676 -19.90 -7.85 -30.49
CA GLN A 676 -19.35 -6.87 -31.44
C GLN A 676 -19.90 -7.10 -32.86
N ASN A 677 -20.69 -6.12 -33.34
CA ASN A 677 -21.18 -5.90 -34.71
C ASN A 677 -21.79 -7.11 -35.45
N LYS A 678 -23.12 -7.26 -35.30
CA LYS A 678 -24.00 -8.07 -36.17
C LYS A 678 -24.31 -7.36 -37.50
N THR A 679 -23.32 -6.84 -38.21
CA THR A 679 -23.54 -6.35 -39.57
C THR A 679 -23.66 -7.57 -40.49
N VAL A 680 -24.80 -7.69 -41.18
CA VAL A 680 -25.02 -8.77 -42.17
C VAL A 680 -24.10 -8.51 -43.36
N THR A 681 -23.09 -9.35 -43.54
CA THR A 681 -22.13 -9.27 -44.65
C THR A 681 -22.38 -10.41 -45.62
N LYS A 682 -22.42 -10.13 -46.93
CA LYS A 682 -22.56 -11.16 -47.96
C LYS A 682 -21.23 -11.92 -48.05
N LEU A 683 -21.26 -13.22 -47.78
CA LEU A 683 -20.10 -14.10 -47.98
C LEU A 683 -20.16 -14.68 -49.40
N LYS A 684 -19.04 -14.69 -50.10
CA LYS A 684 -18.90 -15.37 -51.40
C LYS A 684 -17.88 -16.49 -51.27
N GLU A 685 -18.18 -17.65 -51.84
CA GLU A 685 -17.23 -18.74 -51.95
C GLU A 685 -16.29 -18.51 -53.13
N ILE A 686 -14.99 -18.63 -52.88
CA ILE A 686 -13.92 -18.51 -53.87
C ILE A 686 -13.10 -19.79 -53.79
N SER A 687 -12.88 -20.42 -54.95
CA SER A 687 -12.04 -21.61 -55.06
C SER A 687 -10.56 -21.24 -54.98
N LEU A 688 -9.76 -22.07 -54.32
CA LEU A 688 -8.30 -21.94 -54.37
C LEU A 688 -7.72 -22.13 -55.78
N ASN A 689 -8.48 -22.71 -56.72
CA ASN A 689 -8.08 -22.80 -58.13
C ASN A 689 -8.35 -21.50 -58.94
N ASP A 690 -8.97 -20.48 -58.33
CA ASP A 690 -9.24 -19.22 -59.02
C ASP A 690 -7.96 -18.39 -59.18
N SER A 691 -7.43 -18.39 -60.40
CA SER A 691 -6.20 -17.69 -60.79
C SER A 691 -6.27 -16.17 -60.68
N ASN A 692 -7.45 -15.57 -60.44
CA ASN A 692 -7.55 -14.14 -60.14
C ASN A 692 -7.09 -13.83 -58.71
N TYR A 693 -7.19 -14.79 -57.79
CA TYR A 693 -6.92 -14.59 -56.36
C TYR A 693 -5.73 -15.40 -55.85
N PHE A 694 -5.52 -16.61 -56.37
CA PHE A 694 -4.55 -17.54 -55.79
C PHE A 694 -3.68 -18.22 -56.86
N GLN A 695 -2.45 -18.54 -56.45
CA GLN A 695 -1.55 -19.42 -57.19
C GLN A 695 -0.95 -20.44 -56.23
N LEU A 696 -1.22 -21.73 -56.46
CA LEU A 696 -0.75 -22.81 -55.61
C LEU A 696 0.57 -23.38 -56.14
N SER A 697 1.45 -23.78 -55.22
CA SER A 697 2.70 -24.45 -55.54
C SER A 697 3.10 -25.42 -54.42
N ILE A 698 3.85 -26.47 -54.76
CA ILE A 698 4.54 -27.32 -53.80
C ILE A 698 6.04 -27.09 -53.98
N GLY A 699 6.77 -27.10 -52.87
CA GLY A 699 8.21 -26.98 -52.88
C GLY A 699 8.92 -28.15 -53.56
N LYS A 700 10.24 -28.10 -53.56
CA LYS A 700 11.08 -29.18 -54.10
C LYS A 700 11.73 -29.94 -52.97
N ARG A 701 12.07 -31.21 -53.21
CA ARG A 701 12.85 -32.00 -52.26
C ARG A 701 14.18 -31.31 -51.99
N ILE A 702 14.52 -31.12 -50.71
CA ILE A 702 15.77 -30.52 -50.26
C ILE A 702 16.58 -31.59 -49.55
N VAL A 703 17.82 -31.81 -49.98
CA VAL A 703 18.71 -32.82 -49.37
C VAL A 703 19.51 -32.21 -48.23
N LYS A 704 19.91 -33.01 -47.22
CA LYS A 704 20.65 -32.54 -46.04
C LYS A 704 21.91 -31.71 -46.36
N LYS A 705 22.55 -31.93 -47.52
CA LYS A 705 23.73 -31.16 -47.98
C LYS A 705 23.40 -29.71 -48.38
N GLU A 706 22.14 -29.39 -48.68
CA GLU A 706 21.66 -28.05 -49.06
C GLU A 706 21.17 -27.24 -47.85
N MET A 707 21.08 -27.87 -46.68
CA MET A 707 20.71 -27.25 -45.41
C MET A 707 21.98 -26.77 -44.70
N VAL A 708 22.11 -25.46 -44.49
CA VAL A 708 23.26 -24.88 -43.77
C VAL A 708 22.83 -24.63 -42.34
N ASN A 709 23.05 -25.61 -41.46
CA ASN A 709 22.86 -25.40 -40.03
C ASN A 709 23.99 -24.49 -39.52
N PHE A 710 23.61 -23.40 -38.86
CA PHE A 710 24.42 -22.37 -38.17
C PHE A 710 24.80 -21.07 -38.91
N THR A 711 24.55 -20.88 -40.22
CA THR A 711 24.85 -19.59 -40.90
C THR A 711 23.81 -19.08 -41.92
N GLY A 712 22.81 -19.88 -42.30
CA GLY A 712 21.81 -19.46 -43.30
C GLY A 712 20.81 -18.40 -42.79
N LYS A 713 20.34 -17.52 -43.68
CA LYS A 713 19.38 -16.45 -43.35
C LYS A 713 17.94 -16.70 -43.80
N ILE A 714 17.70 -17.69 -44.67
CA ILE A 714 16.36 -17.97 -45.23
C ILE A 714 15.80 -19.26 -44.61
N PRO A 715 14.66 -19.20 -43.91
CA PRO A 715 14.04 -20.38 -43.28
C PRO A 715 13.49 -21.37 -44.32
N ILE A 716 13.72 -22.66 -44.09
CA ILE A 716 13.16 -23.78 -44.85
C ILE A 716 11.99 -24.39 -44.08
N TYR A 717 10.80 -24.39 -44.66
CA TYR A 717 9.59 -24.99 -44.10
C TYR A 717 9.25 -26.31 -44.79
N SER A 718 8.75 -27.27 -44.01
CA SER A 718 8.39 -28.62 -44.45
C SER A 718 6.97 -28.96 -43.98
N ALA A 719 6.70 -30.22 -43.65
CA ALA A 719 5.45 -30.67 -43.02
C ALA A 719 5.02 -29.78 -41.84
N ASN A 720 5.97 -29.35 -40.99
CA ASN A 720 5.73 -28.29 -40.01
C ASN A 720 5.96 -26.92 -40.66
N VAL A 721 4.92 -26.10 -40.69
CA VAL A 721 4.93 -24.78 -41.34
C VAL A 721 5.26 -23.64 -40.39
N TYR A 722 5.31 -23.89 -39.08
CA TYR A 722 5.63 -22.88 -38.06
C TYR A 722 7.12 -22.85 -37.72
N LYS A 723 7.75 -24.01 -37.60
CA LYS A 723 9.17 -24.17 -37.26
C LYS A 723 9.97 -24.56 -38.49
N PRO A 724 10.99 -23.78 -38.89
CA PRO A 724 11.83 -24.16 -40.00
C PRO A 724 12.62 -25.43 -39.68
N VAL A 725 12.73 -26.33 -40.66
CA VAL A 725 13.54 -27.56 -40.56
C VAL A 725 15.04 -27.31 -40.79
N GLY A 726 15.39 -26.09 -41.21
CA GLY A 726 16.76 -25.65 -41.45
C GLY A 726 16.79 -24.28 -42.11
N TYR A 727 17.98 -23.82 -42.49
CA TYR A 727 18.19 -22.54 -43.17
C TYR A 727 19.01 -22.72 -44.45
N SER A 728 18.85 -21.78 -45.39
CA SER A 728 19.64 -21.71 -46.63
C SER A 728 19.99 -20.26 -46.98
N ASP A 729 20.93 -20.09 -47.91
CA ASP A 729 21.31 -18.78 -48.49
C ASP A 729 20.58 -18.48 -49.81
N LYS A 730 19.99 -19.49 -50.45
CA LYS A 730 19.29 -19.37 -51.74
C LYS A 730 17.88 -19.89 -51.62
N SER A 731 16.89 -19.11 -52.05
CA SER A 731 15.49 -19.57 -52.10
C SER A 731 15.11 -20.21 -53.43
N ASN A 732 14.26 -21.24 -53.37
CA ASN A 732 13.60 -21.85 -54.52
C ASN A 732 12.39 -21.04 -55.03
N ILE A 733 11.96 -20.01 -54.30
CA ILE A 733 10.88 -19.09 -54.68
C ILE A 733 11.51 -17.81 -55.25
N LYS A 734 11.05 -17.41 -56.44
CA LYS A 734 11.64 -16.27 -57.18
C LYS A 734 10.94 -14.92 -56.91
N ASN A 735 9.69 -14.93 -56.46
CA ASN A 735 8.89 -13.72 -56.32
C ASN A 735 8.20 -13.66 -54.96
N PHE A 736 8.62 -12.71 -54.13
CA PHE A 736 8.07 -12.48 -52.79
C PHE A 736 7.18 -11.23 -52.69
N LYS A 737 6.78 -10.63 -53.82
CA LYS A 737 6.00 -9.38 -53.80
C LYS A 737 4.58 -9.53 -53.25
N ASN A 738 4.12 -10.77 -53.05
CA ASN A 738 2.79 -11.13 -52.58
C ASN A 738 2.83 -11.77 -51.20
N ASN A 739 1.70 -11.75 -50.50
CA ASN A 739 1.52 -12.54 -49.27
C ASN A 739 1.37 -14.02 -49.62
N PHE A 740 1.72 -14.89 -48.66
CA PHE A 740 1.60 -16.33 -48.79
C PHE A 740 0.91 -16.95 -47.59
N VAL A 741 0.26 -18.09 -47.81
CA VAL A 741 -0.12 -19.04 -46.76
C VAL A 741 0.51 -20.39 -47.07
N LEU A 742 1.32 -20.89 -46.16
CA LEU A 742 1.93 -22.21 -46.26
C LEU A 742 0.98 -23.27 -45.71
N TRP A 743 1.05 -24.49 -46.23
CA TRP A 743 0.37 -25.64 -45.65
C TRP A 743 1.28 -26.87 -45.59
N GLY A 744 1.13 -27.67 -44.54
CA GLY A 744 1.78 -28.98 -44.43
C GLY A 744 1.03 -30.02 -45.27
N ILE A 745 1.75 -30.77 -46.12
CA ILE A 745 1.16 -31.83 -46.96
C ILE A 745 1.00 -33.12 -46.16
N ASP A 746 1.98 -33.39 -45.29
CA ASP A 746 2.03 -34.54 -44.39
C ASP A 746 2.03 -34.01 -42.95
N GLY A 747 1.25 -34.61 -42.04
CA GLY A 747 1.18 -34.19 -40.62
C GLY A 747 -0.20 -33.72 -40.19
N ASP A 748 -0.26 -32.70 -39.34
CA ASP A 748 -1.50 -32.19 -38.73
C ASP A 748 -2.24 -31.14 -39.58
N PHE A 749 -1.82 -30.97 -40.85
CA PHE A 749 -2.41 -30.04 -41.81
C PHE A 749 -2.49 -28.61 -41.26
N GLU A 750 -1.35 -28.14 -40.76
CA GLU A 750 -1.18 -26.81 -40.23
C GLU A 750 -1.00 -25.77 -41.35
N PHE A 751 -1.38 -24.52 -41.06
CA PHE A 751 -1.27 -23.39 -41.98
C PHE A 751 -0.47 -22.26 -41.34
N ASN A 752 0.38 -21.57 -42.13
CA ASN A 752 1.14 -20.43 -41.62
C ASN A 752 1.09 -19.25 -42.59
N ALA A 753 0.76 -18.06 -42.09
CA ALA A 753 0.74 -16.83 -42.86
C ALA A 753 2.16 -16.24 -42.99
N ILE A 754 2.57 -15.91 -44.20
CA ILE A 754 3.86 -15.28 -44.50
C ILE A 754 3.61 -13.97 -45.25
N SER A 755 4.04 -12.86 -44.67
CA SER A 755 3.87 -11.53 -45.27
C SER A 755 4.72 -11.35 -46.52
N LYS A 756 4.26 -10.51 -47.44
CA LYS A 756 5.03 -10.09 -48.61
C LYS A 756 6.40 -9.55 -48.23
N ASN A 757 7.36 -9.78 -49.12
CA ASN A 757 8.79 -9.49 -48.99
C ASN A 757 9.56 -10.37 -47.98
N THR A 758 8.90 -11.30 -47.29
CA THR A 758 9.57 -12.29 -46.44
C THR A 758 10.13 -13.41 -47.30
N ARG A 759 11.44 -13.67 -47.20
CA ARG A 759 12.10 -14.78 -47.91
C ARG A 759 11.92 -16.08 -47.12
N PHE A 760 11.50 -17.14 -47.80
CA PHE A 760 11.38 -18.49 -47.24
C PHE A 760 11.58 -19.54 -48.34
N ILE A 761 11.63 -20.81 -47.95
CA ILE A 761 11.75 -21.97 -48.82
C ILE A 761 10.72 -23.02 -48.38
N THR A 762 10.09 -23.70 -49.34
CA THR A 762 9.24 -24.88 -49.06
C THR A 762 9.89 -26.15 -49.59
N THR A 763 9.74 -27.25 -48.86
CA THR A 763 10.11 -28.61 -49.32
C THR A 763 8.98 -29.25 -50.14
N ASP A 764 9.21 -30.46 -50.64
CA ASP A 764 8.20 -31.33 -51.25
C ASP A 764 7.08 -31.79 -50.29
N HIS A 765 7.22 -31.51 -48.99
CA HIS A 765 6.21 -31.75 -47.96
C HIS A 765 5.46 -30.48 -47.52
N CYS A 766 5.73 -29.34 -48.18
CA CYS A 766 5.14 -28.05 -47.87
C CYS A 766 4.60 -27.38 -49.14
N GLY A 767 3.33 -26.99 -49.10
CA GLY A 767 2.74 -26.16 -50.14
C GLY A 767 2.74 -24.69 -49.78
N ALA A 768 2.67 -23.83 -50.80
CA ALA A 768 2.53 -22.39 -50.66
C ALA A 768 1.40 -21.87 -51.56
N ILE A 769 0.44 -21.18 -50.95
CA ILE A 769 -0.62 -20.43 -51.62
C ILE A 769 -0.15 -18.98 -51.71
N ARG A 770 0.13 -18.52 -52.92
CA ARG A 770 0.43 -17.11 -53.18
C ARG A 770 -0.88 -16.35 -53.37
N ILE A 771 -1.06 -15.27 -52.62
CA ILE A 771 -2.24 -14.39 -52.70
C ILE A 771 -1.97 -13.29 -53.72
N LEU A 772 -2.69 -13.30 -54.84
CA LEU A 772 -2.45 -12.42 -55.99
C LEU A 772 -3.06 -11.01 -55.84
N THR A 773 -3.83 -10.78 -54.77
CA THR A 773 -4.45 -9.49 -54.43
C THR A 773 -4.03 -9.04 -53.03
N ASP A 774 -3.93 -7.71 -52.82
CA ASP A 774 -3.72 -7.12 -51.48
C ASP A 774 -5.02 -7.06 -50.65
N ASN A 775 -6.18 -7.37 -51.26
CA ASN A 775 -7.49 -7.29 -50.60
C ASN A 775 -7.83 -8.53 -49.76
N ILE A 776 -7.02 -9.60 -49.82
CA ILE A 776 -7.18 -10.80 -48.99
C ILE A 776 -6.00 -10.87 -48.04
N LEU A 777 -6.29 -10.79 -46.74
CA LEU A 777 -5.26 -10.84 -45.69
C LEU A 777 -4.77 -12.29 -45.52
N PRO A 778 -3.45 -12.55 -45.43
CA PRO A 778 -2.92 -13.90 -45.30
C PRO A 778 -3.37 -14.58 -44.00
N GLU A 779 -3.50 -13.84 -42.90
CA GLU A 779 -4.02 -14.35 -41.63
C GLU A 779 -5.49 -14.76 -41.76
N TYR A 780 -6.29 -14.00 -42.54
CA TYR A 780 -7.67 -14.36 -42.81
C TYR A 780 -7.78 -15.66 -43.61
N LEU A 781 -6.99 -15.78 -44.68
CA LEU A 781 -6.94 -17.00 -45.50
C LEU A 781 -6.52 -18.21 -44.65
N MET A 782 -5.47 -18.07 -43.85
CA MET A 782 -5.03 -19.10 -42.90
C MET A 782 -6.17 -19.54 -41.98
N ILE A 783 -6.93 -18.59 -41.40
CA ILE A 783 -8.10 -18.90 -40.55
C ILE A 783 -9.19 -19.62 -41.33
N GLN A 784 -9.49 -19.23 -42.57
CA GLN A 784 -10.50 -19.93 -43.37
C GLN A 784 -10.09 -21.37 -43.66
N LEU A 785 -8.82 -21.59 -44.01
CA LEU A 785 -8.28 -22.93 -44.25
C LEU A 785 -8.32 -23.78 -42.99
N ASP A 786 -7.93 -23.23 -41.84
CA ASP A 786 -8.00 -23.90 -40.55
C ASP A 786 -9.44 -24.32 -40.18
N ARG A 787 -10.44 -23.52 -40.57
CA ARG A 787 -11.86 -23.85 -40.37
C ARG A 787 -12.36 -24.97 -41.27
N VAL A 788 -11.97 -24.98 -42.54
CA VAL A 788 -12.48 -25.95 -43.51
C VAL A 788 -11.64 -27.23 -43.58
N LYS A 789 -10.44 -27.28 -42.98
CA LYS A 789 -9.53 -28.43 -43.11
C LYS A 789 -10.17 -29.78 -42.76
N HIS A 790 -11.06 -29.80 -41.77
CA HIS A 790 -11.77 -31.01 -41.35
C HIS A 790 -12.95 -31.36 -42.28
N GLU A 791 -13.55 -30.37 -42.97
CA GLU A 791 -14.64 -30.61 -43.92
C GLU A 791 -14.16 -31.39 -45.15
N TYR A 792 -12.89 -31.19 -45.53
CA TYR A 792 -12.26 -31.89 -46.66
C TYR A 792 -11.56 -33.19 -46.27
N GLY A 793 -11.52 -33.54 -44.96
CA GLY A 793 -11.05 -34.83 -44.47
C GLY A 793 -9.58 -35.15 -44.78
N PHE A 794 -8.70 -34.14 -44.88
CA PHE A 794 -7.30 -34.40 -45.18
C PHE A 794 -6.62 -35.21 -44.07
N ASP A 795 -5.95 -36.29 -44.46
CA ASP A 795 -5.18 -37.16 -43.60
C ASP A 795 -3.98 -37.77 -44.37
N ARG A 796 -3.29 -38.74 -43.76
CA ARG A 796 -2.11 -39.37 -44.40
C ARG A 796 -2.44 -40.15 -45.68
N GLU A 797 -3.68 -40.59 -45.84
CA GLU A 797 -4.19 -41.29 -47.02
C GLU A 797 -4.74 -40.28 -48.05
N LEU A 798 -5.58 -39.35 -47.62
CA LEU A 798 -6.07 -38.22 -48.41
C LEU A 798 -5.20 -36.98 -48.20
N ARG A 799 -3.99 -37.04 -48.78
CA ARG A 799 -3.02 -35.94 -48.62
C ARG A 799 -3.51 -34.62 -49.21
N ALA A 800 -3.10 -33.51 -48.60
CA ALA A 800 -3.28 -32.15 -49.10
C ALA A 800 -2.37 -31.82 -50.31
N SER A 801 -2.42 -32.67 -51.34
CA SER A 801 -1.72 -32.49 -52.61
C SER A 801 -2.25 -31.26 -53.37
N LEU A 802 -1.51 -30.76 -54.37
CA LEU A 802 -1.98 -29.65 -55.23
C LEU A 802 -3.38 -29.90 -55.79
N LYS A 803 -3.63 -31.11 -56.28
CA LYS A 803 -4.92 -31.52 -56.87
C LYS A 803 -6.06 -31.49 -55.85
N ASN A 804 -5.77 -31.77 -54.59
CA ASN A 804 -6.77 -31.81 -53.53
C ASN A 804 -7.00 -30.41 -52.94
N MET A 805 -5.92 -29.67 -52.70
CA MET A 805 -5.98 -28.27 -52.26
C MET A 805 -6.66 -27.36 -53.29
N SER A 806 -6.50 -27.60 -54.60
CA SER A 806 -7.20 -26.82 -55.63
C SER A 806 -8.72 -26.97 -55.58
N LYS A 807 -9.27 -27.99 -54.90
CA LYS A 807 -10.72 -28.19 -54.73
C LYS A 807 -11.29 -27.47 -53.51
N VAL A 808 -10.44 -26.90 -52.67
CA VAL A 808 -10.86 -26.20 -51.45
C VAL A 808 -11.51 -24.88 -51.83
N ASN A 809 -12.68 -24.62 -51.25
CA ASN A 809 -13.40 -23.37 -51.35
C ASN A 809 -13.33 -22.65 -50.00
N ILE A 810 -13.13 -21.34 -50.05
CA ILE A 810 -13.09 -20.48 -48.86
C ILE A 810 -14.15 -19.40 -48.97
N LYS A 811 -14.67 -18.98 -47.82
CA LYS A 811 -15.65 -17.88 -47.75
C LYS A 811 -14.91 -16.57 -47.54
N ILE A 812 -15.19 -15.58 -48.39
CA ILE A 812 -14.60 -14.23 -48.30
C ILE A 812 -15.74 -13.20 -48.13
N PRO A 813 -15.61 -12.22 -47.22
CA PRO A 813 -16.62 -11.20 -47.01
C PRO A 813 -16.58 -10.13 -48.10
N PHE A 814 -17.76 -9.70 -48.54
CA PHE A 814 -17.95 -8.62 -49.50
C PHE A 814 -18.79 -7.50 -48.90
N ASN A 815 -18.39 -6.25 -49.16
CA ASN A 815 -19.11 -5.06 -48.74
C ASN A 815 -20.36 -4.81 -49.63
N ALA A 816 -21.16 -3.80 -49.29
CA ALA A 816 -22.38 -3.45 -50.05
C ALA A 816 -22.10 -3.08 -51.52
N SER A 817 -20.89 -2.61 -51.82
CA SER A 817 -20.42 -2.28 -53.17
C SER A 817 -19.90 -3.48 -53.97
N SER A 818 -20.05 -4.72 -53.45
CA SER A 818 -19.52 -5.95 -54.05
C SER A 818 -17.99 -6.01 -54.21
N GLU A 819 -17.26 -5.32 -53.33
CA GLU A 819 -15.80 -5.44 -53.18
C GLU A 819 -15.44 -6.27 -51.95
N ILE A 820 -14.24 -6.84 -51.92
CA ILE A 820 -13.76 -7.62 -50.77
C ILE A 820 -13.62 -6.71 -49.53
N ASP A 821 -14.23 -7.12 -48.43
CA ASP A 821 -14.28 -6.34 -47.19
C ASP A 821 -13.07 -6.64 -46.29
N ILE A 822 -12.07 -5.76 -46.34
CA ILE A 822 -10.83 -5.89 -45.55
C ILE A 822 -11.10 -5.64 -44.06
N GLU A 823 -11.95 -4.69 -43.71
CA GLU A 823 -12.24 -4.37 -42.31
C GLU A 823 -12.95 -5.54 -41.62
N LYS A 824 -13.85 -6.23 -42.33
CA LYS A 824 -14.47 -7.45 -41.81
C LYS A 824 -13.48 -8.59 -41.65
N GLN A 825 -12.49 -8.72 -42.55
CA GLN A 825 -11.39 -9.69 -42.36
C GLN A 825 -10.59 -9.39 -41.08
N LYS A 826 -10.22 -8.11 -40.84
CA LYS A 826 -9.53 -7.70 -39.61
C LYS A 826 -10.36 -7.99 -38.36
N GLU A 827 -11.67 -7.74 -38.41
CA GLU A 827 -12.59 -8.08 -37.33
C GLU A 827 -12.55 -9.59 -37.03
N ILE A 828 -12.67 -10.44 -38.06
CA ILE A 828 -12.64 -11.90 -37.90
C ILE A 828 -11.30 -12.38 -37.35
N ILE A 829 -10.18 -11.82 -37.82
CA ILE A 829 -8.84 -12.12 -37.29
C ILE A 829 -8.78 -11.79 -35.79
N LYS A 830 -9.25 -10.61 -35.40
CA LYS A 830 -9.29 -10.21 -33.99
C LYS A 830 -10.12 -11.17 -33.15
N LYS A 831 -11.32 -11.55 -33.63
CA LYS A 831 -12.20 -12.52 -32.95
C LYS A 831 -11.50 -13.88 -32.80
N TYR A 832 -10.88 -14.38 -33.85
CA TYR A 832 -10.17 -15.66 -33.84
C TYR A 832 -9.02 -15.66 -32.82
N ASN A 833 -8.20 -14.61 -32.80
CA ASN A 833 -7.06 -14.52 -31.88
C ASN A 833 -7.50 -14.57 -30.41
N VAL A 834 -8.56 -13.85 -30.04
CA VAL A 834 -9.12 -13.90 -28.68
C VAL A 834 -9.58 -15.32 -28.32
N ILE A 835 -10.27 -16.01 -29.25
CA ILE A 835 -10.71 -17.39 -29.02
C ILE A 835 -9.53 -18.36 -28.88
N GLN A 836 -8.47 -18.21 -29.69
CA GLN A 836 -7.28 -19.06 -29.59
C GLN A 836 -6.53 -18.84 -28.28
N GLU A 837 -6.47 -17.60 -27.78
CA GLU A 837 -5.88 -17.29 -26.48
C GLU A 837 -6.66 -17.95 -25.34
N VAL A 838 -8.00 -17.87 -25.36
CA VAL A 838 -8.86 -18.57 -24.41
C VAL A 838 -8.64 -20.09 -24.48
N LYS A 839 -8.60 -20.68 -25.68
CA LYS A 839 -8.32 -22.11 -25.86
C LYS A 839 -6.96 -22.50 -25.29
N LYS A 840 -5.93 -21.70 -25.54
CA LYS A 840 -4.58 -21.92 -25.01
C LYS A 840 -4.57 -21.88 -23.49
N GLN A 841 -5.19 -20.87 -22.89
CA GLN A 841 -5.29 -20.75 -21.44
C GLN A 841 -6.00 -21.96 -20.80
N ILE A 842 -7.10 -22.43 -21.41
CA ILE A 842 -7.79 -23.64 -20.96
C ILE A 842 -6.89 -24.88 -21.08
N ASN A 843 -6.14 -25.00 -22.18
CA ASN A 843 -5.23 -26.12 -22.38
C ASN A 843 -4.06 -26.09 -21.39
N ASP A 844 -3.53 -24.92 -21.03
CA ASP A 844 -2.49 -24.77 -20.02
C ASP A 844 -3.00 -25.25 -18.64
N TYR A 845 -4.25 -24.95 -18.28
CA TYR A 845 -4.88 -25.50 -17.07
C TYR A 845 -5.05 -27.02 -17.15
N LYS A 846 -5.47 -27.53 -18.30
CA LYS A 846 -5.60 -28.98 -18.50
C LYS A 846 -4.25 -29.68 -18.26
N ILE A 847 -3.18 -29.19 -18.89
CA ILE A 847 -1.82 -29.73 -18.69
C ILE A 847 -1.43 -29.64 -17.22
N LYS A 848 -1.68 -28.50 -16.57
CA LYS A 848 -1.40 -28.33 -15.14
C LYS A 848 -2.13 -29.37 -14.29
N ILE A 849 -3.40 -29.65 -14.57
CA ILE A 849 -4.17 -30.69 -13.88
C ILE A 849 -3.62 -32.09 -14.17
N ASP A 850 -3.31 -32.38 -15.43
CA ASP A 850 -2.82 -33.69 -15.88
C ASP A 850 -1.44 -34.03 -15.25
N GLU A 851 -0.62 -33.01 -14.95
CA GLU A 851 0.72 -33.16 -14.36
C GLU A 851 0.72 -33.16 -12.82
N LEU A 852 -0.41 -32.91 -12.16
CA LEU A 852 -0.51 -32.84 -10.70
C LEU A 852 -0.65 -34.23 -10.07
N SER A 853 0.17 -34.51 -9.06
CA SER A 853 -0.12 -35.58 -8.10
C SER A 853 -0.84 -34.99 -6.89
N ILE A 854 -1.81 -35.70 -6.33
CA ILE A 854 -2.57 -35.26 -5.16
C ILE A 854 -2.12 -36.12 -3.97
N ASP A 855 -1.66 -35.46 -2.92
CA ASP A 855 -1.40 -36.09 -1.63
C ASP A 855 -2.73 -36.34 -0.92
N LEU A 856 -2.97 -37.60 -0.57
CA LEU A 856 -4.22 -38.09 0.02
C LEU A 856 -4.09 -38.36 1.52
N GLU A 857 -2.89 -38.21 2.09
CA GLU A 857 -2.59 -38.48 3.50
C GLU A 857 -2.88 -37.32 4.46
#